data_AF-A0A6I2YSI5-F1
#
_entry.id   AF-A0A6I2YSI5-F1
#
_cell.length_a   1.000
_cell.length_b   1.000
_cell.length_c   1.000
_cell.angle_alpha   90.00
_cell.angle_beta   90.00
_cell.angle_gamma   90.00
#
_symmetry.space_group_name_H-M   'P 1'
#
loop_
_entity.id
_entity.type
_entity.pdbx_description
1 polymer ?
#
loop_
_entity_poly.entity_id
_entity_poly.type
_entity_poly.pdbx_seq_one_letter_code
_entity_poly.pdbx_strand_id
1 'polypeptide(L)'
;MAGDDAKLERITDLILALLDAPRPIPLSQLSEEIPGYPEGHEARRQAFERDKRLLREEGIIVESVPIDGVEQFGYRIDPATFFLPDLGLDDAEQAALNLAVAGVQLSDDLGGDALRKLGIVELNNVQHIAALGVVPGLDRLFQGIAAGAEVRFLYRGEQRTVSPARLRFVDGHWYLSGWSKERSAGRNYRVDRIEGDVTIGAPGSGNVSAEERVTLDLPDGKWDVEDESELATSITVLVDSLYAARVASEVGNEHVLETNEDGSLVLTIAVPREEVARSWILSLLDHAVVLEPASFREGMVTWLEGVRDQPASKQHVPRREDLNQGVAAPPPARSVPPAQQRVRRLLAMLEWLASVGSASTSDMATRFSMSEEEVVAELELAACCGRPPYSPAELMDIIVDPDEVSARLPEMSRPRQLTPAEGVAIAAAARTILAMPGADESGPLARAVVKLDAALGKRPAIEIDLPSPPLLEEITRATTERHQLEVEYLALSSDELTLRTIDPLRVMALDGRWYVQAFCYRANALRTFRVDAFQRINVKGPQPDSPRDLPSEPERFLPSADATTVFVRVSPRALWIADSIPIEGRRDESDGGATIAVSVSGRSWFERILLQAGQDAQVLGPEEWVSLPSNAAKRILEQY
;
A
#
# COMPACT_ATOMS: atom_id res chain seq x y z
N MET A 1 -28.89 20.85 5.60
CA MET A 1 -27.76 21.75 5.90
C MET A 1 -27.79 22.12 7.38
N ALA A 2 -28.65 23.03 7.85
CA ALA A 2 -28.70 23.45 9.27
C ALA A 2 -28.78 22.34 10.36
N GLY A 3 -29.38 21.19 10.07
CA GLY A 3 -29.48 20.07 11.03
C GLY A 3 -28.23 19.18 11.15
N ASP A 4 -27.40 19.12 10.11
CA ASP A 4 -26.14 18.36 10.13
C ASP A 4 -25.01 19.19 10.74
N ASP A 5 -25.00 20.51 10.51
CA ASP A 5 -24.03 21.44 11.08
C ASP A 5 -24.20 21.55 12.61
N ALA A 6 -25.43 21.69 13.10
CA ALA A 6 -25.73 21.70 14.54
C ALA A 6 -25.43 20.36 15.23
N LYS A 7 -25.46 19.25 14.47
CA LYS A 7 -25.04 17.94 14.98
C LYS A 7 -23.52 17.86 15.08
N LEU A 8 -22.81 18.39 14.08
CA LEU A 8 -21.35 18.44 14.05
C LEU A 8 -20.79 19.25 15.22
N GLU A 9 -21.32 20.46 15.40
CA GLU A 9 -21.01 21.38 16.50
C GLU A 9 -21.17 20.68 17.86
N ARG A 10 -22.32 20.02 18.09
CA ARG A 10 -22.58 19.26 19.31
C ARG A 10 -21.58 18.15 19.58
N ILE A 11 -21.14 17.43 18.53
CA ILE A 11 -20.16 16.33 18.67
C ILE A 11 -18.77 16.89 18.98
N THR A 12 -18.38 17.96 18.30
CA THR A 12 -17.09 18.62 18.50
C THR A 12 -16.99 19.20 19.91
N ASP A 13 -18.00 19.92 20.37
CA ASP A 13 -18.08 20.44 21.75
C ASP A 13 -18.05 19.33 22.79
N LEU A 14 -18.72 18.20 22.52
CA LEU A 14 -18.69 17.03 23.40
C LEU A 14 -17.27 16.44 23.52
N ILE A 15 -16.53 16.34 22.42
CA ILE A 15 -15.13 15.88 22.45
C ILE A 15 -14.30 16.85 23.29
N LEU A 16 -14.38 18.16 23.02
CA LEU A 16 -13.60 19.18 23.72
C LEU A 16 -13.89 19.23 25.21
N ALA A 17 -15.16 19.07 25.60
CA ALA A 17 -15.57 19.03 27.00
C ALA A 17 -15.01 17.80 27.74
N LEU A 18 -14.95 16.64 27.08
CA LEU A 18 -14.59 15.36 27.70
C LEU A 18 -13.10 15.02 27.65
N LEU A 19 -12.35 15.53 26.66
CA LEU A 19 -10.94 15.17 26.41
C LEU A 19 -9.99 15.69 27.49
N ASP A 20 -10.40 16.73 28.21
CA ASP A 20 -9.54 17.47 29.14
C ASP A 20 -10.27 17.73 30.48
N ALA A 21 -11.27 16.88 30.77
CA ALA A 21 -12.08 16.94 31.97
C ALA A 21 -11.28 16.41 33.18
N PRO A 22 -11.00 17.24 34.22
CA PRO A 22 -10.24 16.80 35.38
C PRO A 22 -11.00 15.77 36.25
N ARG A 23 -12.32 15.64 36.06
CA ARG A 23 -13.20 14.65 36.68
C ARG A 23 -14.26 14.19 35.69
N PRO A 24 -14.81 12.97 35.82
CA PRO A 24 -15.90 12.51 34.96
C PRO A 24 -17.12 13.44 35.07
N ILE A 25 -17.66 13.86 33.93
CA ILE A 25 -18.76 14.85 33.84
C ILE A 25 -20.11 14.12 33.71
N PRO A 26 -21.11 14.38 34.58
CA PRO A 26 -22.44 13.78 34.48
C PRO A 26 -23.20 14.23 33.22
N LEU A 27 -24.16 13.42 32.76
CA LEU A 27 -24.95 13.72 31.55
C LEU A 27 -25.81 14.97 31.73
N SER A 28 -26.35 15.20 32.93
CA SER A 28 -27.09 16.42 33.24
C SER A 28 -26.25 17.67 32.96
N GLN A 29 -24.99 17.66 33.40
CA GLN A 29 -24.08 18.78 33.25
C GLN A 29 -23.66 18.96 31.79
N LEU A 30 -23.30 17.88 31.09
CA LEU A 30 -22.97 17.94 29.65
C LEU A 30 -24.13 18.50 28.82
N SER A 31 -25.38 18.19 29.18
CA SER A 31 -26.56 18.69 28.44
C SER A 31 -26.97 20.12 28.76
N GLU A 32 -26.53 20.65 29.91
CA GLU A 32 -26.70 22.05 30.26
C GLU A 32 -25.62 22.91 29.61
N GLU A 33 -24.41 22.34 29.50
CA GLU A 33 -23.24 22.99 28.95
C GLU A 33 -23.19 22.93 27.42
N ILE A 34 -23.66 21.85 26.77
CA ILE A 34 -23.55 21.68 25.31
C ILE A 34 -24.92 21.87 24.62
N PRO A 35 -25.06 22.85 23.71
CA PRO A 35 -26.28 23.06 22.94
C PRO A 35 -26.68 21.85 22.08
N GLY A 36 -27.98 21.68 21.85
CA GLY A 36 -28.50 20.69 20.89
C GLY A 36 -28.88 19.32 21.46
N TYR A 37 -28.82 19.11 22.78
CA TYR A 37 -29.50 17.97 23.43
C TYR A 37 -31.00 18.26 23.64
N PRO A 38 -31.89 17.28 23.41
CA PRO A 38 -33.32 17.46 23.60
C PRO A 38 -33.71 17.58 25.08
N GLU A 39 -34.80 18.29 25.36
CA GLU A 39 -35.40 18.35 26.69
C GLU A 39 -35.99 17.00 27.11
N GLY A 40 -35.90 16.69 28.40
CA GLY A 40 -36.37 15.42 28.97
C GLY A 40 -35.28 14.36 29.11
N HIS A 41 -35.25 13.72 30.28
CA HIS A 41 -34.17 12.82 30.68
C HIS A 41 -33.96 11.62 29.72
N GLU A 42 -35.04 10.97 29.26
CA GLU A 42 -34.93 9.82 28.34
C GLU A 42 -34.47 10.22 26.94
N ALA A 43 -35.02 11.30 26.37
CA ALA A 43 -34.66 11.79 25.04
C ALA A 43 -33.19 12.24 25.00
N ARG A 44 -32.74 12.94 26.04
CA ARG A 44 -31.34 13.35 26.23
C ARG A 44 -30.40 12.14 26.27
N ARG A 45 -30.73 11.13 27.08
CA ARG A 45 -29.94 9.89 27.18
C ARG A 45 -29.86 9.17 25.84
N GLN A 46 -30.94 9.12 25.08
CA GLN A 46 -30.95 8.48 23.76
C GLN A 46 -30.16 9.28 22.71
N ALA A 47 -30.15 10.62 22.77
CA ALA A 47 -29.28 11.45 21.95
C ALA A 47 -27.80 11.22 22.30
N PHE A 48 -27.47 11.24 23.59
CA PHE A 48 -26.11 11.00 24.07
C PHE A 48 -25.58 9.60 23.74
N GLU A 49 -26.39 8.55 23.86
CA GLU A 49 -25.99 7.19 23.47
C GLU A 49 -25.81 7.04 21.95
N ARG A 50 -26.49 7.86 21.13
CA ARG A 50 -26.22 7.95 19.69
C ARG A 50 -24.89 8.65 19.41
N ASP A 51 -24.62 9.75 20.09
CA ASP A 51 -23.37 10.50 19.93
C ASP A 51 -22.17 9.68 20.44
N LYS A 52 -22.29 8.95 21.55
CA LYS A 52 -21.28 7.96 22.03
C LYS A 52 -21.02 6.83 21.04
N ARG A 53 -22.06 6.34 20.36
CA ARG A 53 -21.92 5.29 19.35
C ARG A 53 -21.14 5.81 18.15
N LEU A 54 -21.45 7.02 17.73
CA LEU A 54 -20.73 7.70 16.66
C LEU A 54 -19.24 7.87 17.02
N LEU A 55 -18.93 8.40 18.21
CA LEU A 55 -17.54 8.53 18.67
C LEU A 55 -16.81 7.19 18.73
N ARG A 56 -17.49 6.11 19.16
CA ARG A 56 -16.91 4.77 19.20
C ARG A 56 -16.61 4.20 17.80
N GLU A 57 -17.49 4.44 16.82
CA GLU A 57 -17.24 4.08 15.41
C GLU A 57 -16.00 4.80 14.86
N GLU A 58 -15.67 5.97 15.43
CA GLU A 58 -14.48 6.75 15.13
C GLU A 58 -13.25 6.41 15.99
N GLY A 59 -13.34 5.39 16.85
CA GLY A 59 -12.24 4.97 17.74
C GLY A 59 -12.08 5.82 19.02
N ILE A 60 -12.96 6.81 19.24
CA ILE A 60 -12.96 7.65 20.45
C ILE A 60 -13.86 6.99 21.50
N ILE A 61 -13.26 6.42 22.54
CA ILE A 61 -13.99 5.74 23.61
C ILE A 61 -14.36 6.73 24.71
N VAL A 62 -15.66 7.00 24.85
CA VAL A 62 -16.20 7.71 26.01
C VAL A 62 -16.38 6.71 27.16
N GLU A 63 -15.53 6.82 28.16
CA GLU A 63 -15.59 6.00 29.37
C GLU A 63 -16.79 6.40 30.22
N SER A 64 -17.45 5.42 30.84
CA SER A 64 -18.50 5.63 31.83
C SER A 64 -17.92 5.30 33.20
N VAL A 65 -17.59 6.32 33.97
CA VAL A 65 -16.93 6.20 35.27
C VAL A 65 -17.98 6.36 36.37
N PRO A 66 -18.06 5.44 37.34
CA PRO A 66 -18.95 5.61 38.48
C PRO A 66 -18.60 6.90 39.24
N ILE A 67 -19.61 7.70 39.57
CA ILE A 67 -19.44 8.93 40.37
C ILE A 67 -20.38 8.90 41.57
N ASP A 68 -19.99 9.59 42.64
CA ASP A 68 -20.85 9.80 43.80
C ASP A 68 -21.83 10.95 43.52
N GLY A 69 -23.14 10.70 43.56
CA GLY A 69 -24.13 11.75 43.30
C GLY A 69 -25.53 11.24 42.95
N VAL A 70 -26.37 12.16 42.45
CA VAL A 70 -27.74 11.86 41.97
C VAL A 70 -27.69 11.04 40.68
N GLU A 71 -26.73 11.33 39.81
CA GLU A 71 -26.40 10.47 38.68
C GLU A 71 -25.35 9.43 39.09
N GLN A 72 -25.48 8.21 38.55
CA GLN A 72 -24.62 7.06 38.90
C GLN A 72 -23.32 7.01 38.09
N PHE A 73 -23.23 7.75 36.98
CA PHE A 73 -22.11 7.71 36.06
C PHE A 73 -21.76 9.11 35.56
N GLY A 74 -20.47 9.41 35.51
CA GLY A 74 -19.90 10.52 34.75
C GLY A 74 -19.13 9.99 33.55
N TYR A 75 -18.88 10.86 32.59
CA TYR A 75 -18.23 10.51 31.33
C TYR A 75 -16.91 11.26 31.17
N ARG A 76 -15.93 10.62 30.57
CA ARG A 76 -14.64 11.21 30.21
C ARG A 76 -14.09 10.55 28.95
N ILE A 77 -13.23 11.24 28.22
CA ILE A 77 -12.38 10.62 27.20
C ILE A 77 -10.97 10.59 27.77
N ASP A 78 -10.34 9.42 27.83
CA ASP A 78 -8.95 9.30 28.27
C ASP A 78 -8.03 9.38 27.03
N PRO A 79 -7.21 10.45 26.88
CA PRO A 79 -6.30 10.58 25.74
C PRO A 79 -5.31 9.42 25.63
N ALA A 80 -4.97 8.75 26.74
CA ALA A 80 -4.05 7.61 26.74
C ALA A 80 -4.63 6.35 26.08
N THR A 81 -5.94 6.32 25.80
CA THR A 81 -6.59 5.24 25.01
C THR A 81 -6.54 5.49 23.51
N PHE A 82 -6.26 6.73 23.09
CA PHE A 82 -6.29 7.14 21.68
C PHE A 82 -4.87 7.27 21.10
N PHE A 83 -3.91 7.63 21.94
CA PHE A 83 -2.52 7.81 21.55
C PHE A 83 -1.63 6.71 22.11
N LEU A 84 -0.52 6.47 21.41
CA LEU A 84 0.58 5.69 21.96
C LEU A 84 1.20 6.42 23.15
N PRO A 85 1.70 5.66 24.15
CA PRO A 85 2.49 6.25 25.22
C PRO A 85 3.71 6.96 24.63
N ASP A 86 4.28 7.90 25.40
CA ASP A 86 5.57 8.46 25.06
C ASP A 86 6.59 7.33 24.87
N LEU A 87 7.16 7.28 23.67
CA LEU A 87 8.11 6.25 23.27
C LEU A 87 9.46 6.41 23.98
N GLY A 88 9.74 7.59 24.55
CA GLY A 88 11.03 7.89 25.19
C GLY A 88 12.20 7.75 24.22
N LEU A 89 12.03 8.25 22.99
CA LEU A 89 13.08 8.24 21.97
C LEU A 89 14.20 9.21 22.37
N ASP A 90 15.45 8.79 22.20
CA ASP A 90 16.60 9.71 22.26
C ASP A 90 16.73 10.51 20.95
N ASP A 91 17.55 11.56 20.95
CA ASP A 91 17.71 12.46 19.78
C ASP A 91 18.14 11.70 18.51
N ALA A 92 18.97 10.65 18.65
CA ALA A 92 19.45 9.86 17.52
C ALA A 92 18.38 8.91 16.99
N GLU A 93 17.59 8.31 17.89
CA GLU A 93 16.43 7.46 17.56
C GLU A 93 15.35 8.28 16.85
N GLN A 94 15.04 9.48 17.35
CA GLN A 94 14.07 10.38 16.73
C GLN A 94 14.53 10.85 15.34
N ALA A 95 15.80 11.26 15.20
CA ALA A 95 16.33 11.67 13.90
C ALA A 95 16.32 10.51 12.88
N ALA A 96 16.66 9.30 13.31
CA ALA A 96 16.67 8.13 12.44
C ALA A 96 15.24 7.73 12.01
N LEU A 97 14.27 7.78 12.93
CA LEU A 97 12.87 7.52 12.63
C LEU A 97 12.31 8.54 11.63
N ASN A 98 12.63 9.82 11.82
CA ASN A 98 12.23 10.91 10.93
C ASN A 98 12.76 10.70 9.50
N LEU A 99 14.05 10.36 9.38
CA LEU A 99 14.66 10.06 8.09
C LEU A 99 14.02 8.82 7.44
N ALA A 100 13.69 7.81 8.23
CA ALA A 100 13.09 6.59 7.72
C ALA A 100 11.70 6.82 7.13
N VAL A 101 10.84 7.56 7.84
CA VAL A 101 9.49 7.88 7.34
C VAL A 101 9.57 8.81 6.12
N ALA A 102 10.52 9.74 6.10
CA ALA A 102 10.73 10.62 4.94
C ALA A 102 11.24 9.85 3.70
N GLY A 103 12.06 8.82 3.91
CA GLY A 103 12.65 7.98 2.85
C GLY A 103 11.68 6.97 2.23
N VAL A 104 10.52 6.71 2.84
CA VAL A 104 9.52 5.75 2.36
C VAL A 104 8.24 6.47 1.95
N GLN A 105 7.79 6.26 0.73
CA GLN A 105 6.48 6.74 0.31
C GLN A 105 5.39 5.88 0.99
N LEU A 106 4.70 6.49 1.96
CA LEU A 106 3.49 5.98 2.61
C LEU A 106 2.26 6.69 2.01
N SER A 107 1.06 6.12 2.18
CA SER A 107 -0.20 6.75 1.75
C SER A 107 -0.35 8.18 2.25
N ASP A 108 -0.84 9.09 1.39
CA ASP A 108 -0.90 10.53 1.63
C ASP A 108 -1.59 10.92 2.96
N ASP A 109 -2.64 10.18 3.37
CA ASP A 109 -3.42 10.49 4.58
C ASP A 109 -2.72 10.10 5.91
N LEU A 110 -1.89 9.05 5.90
CA LEU A 110 -1.21 8.52 7.11
C LEU A 110 0.25 8.99 7.20
N GLY A 111 0.96 9.05 6.07
CA GLY A 111 2.37 9.43 6.03
C GLY A 111 2.57 10.90 6.36
N GLY A 112 1.77 11.78 5.75
CA GLY A 112 1.90 13.22 5.94
C GLY A 112 1.62 13.68 7.38
N ASP A 113 0.66 13.05 8.06
CA ASP A 113 0.29 13.42 9.43
C ASP A 113 1.27 12.87 10.47
N ALA A 114 1.70 11.62 10.31
CA ALA A 114 2.75 10.98 11.09
C ALA A 114 4.07 11.78 11.07
N LEU A 115 4.52 12.23 9.88
CA LEU A 115 5.73 13.04 9.71
C LEU A 115 5.68 14.36 10.49
N ARG A 116 4.52 15.02 10.53
CA ARG A 116 4.33 16.30 11.23
C ARG A 116 4.28 16.12 12.74
N LYS A 117 3.63 15.05 13.21
CA LYS A 117 3.62 14.66 14.62
C LYS A 117 5.04 14.36 15.13
N LEU A 118 5.88 13.79 14.29
CA LEU A 118 7.31 13.58 14.54
C LEU A 118 8.19 14.84 14.40
N GLY A 119 7.60 15.99 14.07
CA GLY A 119 8.29 17.29 14.06
C GLY A 119 8.77 17.76 12.68
N ILE A 120 8.40 17.10 11.58
CA ILE A 120 8.83 17.45 10.23
C ILE A 120 7.78 18.37 9.58
N VAL A 121 8.12 19.65 9.42
CA VAL A 121 7.17 20.70 8.96
C VAL A 121 7.29 20.98 7.46
N GLU A 122 8.44 20.72 6.84
CA GLU A 122 8.67 20.95 5.41
C GLU A 122 9.49 19.80 4.79
N LEU A 123 8.94 19.16 3.75
CA LEU A 123 9.64 18.18 2.92
C LEU A 123 9.72 18.72 1.49
N ASN A 124 10.33 19.89 1.32
CA ASN A 124 10.69 20.32 -0.03
C ASN A 124 11.83 19.41 -0.51
N ASN A 125 11.56 18.63 -1.55
CA ASN A 125 12.55 17.85 -2.30
C ASN A 125 13.10 16.57 -1.60
N VAL A 126 12.30 15.91 -0.76
CA VAL A 126 12.71 14.61 -0.20
C VAL A 126 12.56 13.51 -1.25
N GLN A 127 13.67 12.84 -1.51
CA GLN A 127 13.78 11.74 -2.45
C GLN A 127 13.43 10.43 -1.75
N HIS A 128 12.33 9.80 -2.16
CA HIS A 128 11.96 8.48 -1.66
C HIS A 128 12.93 7.41 -2.18
N ILE A 129 13.41 6.57 -1.28
CA ILE A 129 14.26 5.41 -1.56
C ILE A 129 13.50 4.09 -1.47
N ALA A 130 12.28 4.10 -0.94
CA ALA A 130 11.36 2.99 -1.04
C ALA A 130 9.90 3.43 -1.20
N ALA A 131 9.07 2.55 -1.74
CA ALA A 131 7.62 2.74 -1.83
C ALA A 131 6.89 1.47 -1.37
N LEU A 132 5.99 1.62 -0.40
CA LEU A 132 5.06 0.57 -0.02
C LEU A 132 3.77 0.80 -0.80
N GLY A 133 3.38 -0.16 -1.65
CA GLY A 133 2.17 -0.05 -2.48
C GLY A 133 0.95 0.27 -1.61
N VAL A 134 0.26 1.36 -1.91
CA VAL A 134 -0.91 1.80 -1.12
C VAL A 134 -2.17 1.22 -1.72
N VAL A 135 -2.98 0.56 -0.89
CA VAL A 135 -4.25 -0.05 -1.30
C VAL A 135 -5.39 0.46 -0.42
N PRO A 136 -6.60 0.68 -0.97
CA PRO A 136 -7.76 1.09 -0.19
C PRO A 136 -8.02 0.14 0.99
N GLY A 137 -8.36 0.71 2.16
CA GLY A 137 -8.70 -0.05 3.37
C GLY A 137 -7.51 -0.55 4.19
N LEU A 138 -6.26 -0.32 3.75
CA LEU A 138 -5.06 -0.67 4.52
C LEU A 138 -5.02 0.05 5.88
N ASP A 139 -5.47 1.31 5.93
CA ASP A 139 -5.64 2.11 7.16
C ASP A 139 -6.60 1.43 8.15
N ARG A 140 -7.70 0.89 7.66
CA ARG A 140 -8.70 0.16 8.47
C ARG A 140 -8.15 -1.16 8.98
N LEU A 141 -7.29 -1.83 8.21
CA LEU A 141 -6.59 -3.03 8.65
C LEU A 141 -5.56 -2.72 9.75
N PHE A 142 -4.80 -1.62 9.61
CA PHE A 142 -3.92 -1.13 10.69
C PHE A 142 -4.72 -0.84 11.96
N GLN A 143 -5.86 -0.16 11.84
CA GLN A 143 -6.76 0.10 12.97
C GLN A 143 -7.31 -1.19 13.59
N GLY A 144 -7.74 -2.16 12.77
CA GLY A 144 -8.26 -3.45 13.24
C GLY A 144 -7.23 -4.26 14.03
N ILE A 145 -5.98 -4.32 13.55
CA ILE A 145 -4.87 -4.97 14.25
C ILE A 145 -4.56 -4.24 15.55
N ALA A 146 -4.41 -2.91 15.50
CA ALA A 146 -4.10 -2.10 16.69
C ALA A 146 -5.17 -2.21 17.78
N ALA A 147 -6.44 -2.28 17.40
CA ALA A 147 -7.56 -2.46 18.33
C ALA A 147 -7.79 -3.92 18.78
N GLY A 148 -7.05 -4.88 18.21
CA GLY A 148 -7.33 -6.31 18.38
C GLY A 148 -8.78 -6.67 18.02
N ALA A 149 -9.35 -5.99 17.03
CA ALA A 149 -10.75 -6.12 16.62
C ALA A 149 -10.87 -7.00 15.38
N GLU A 150 -11.97 -7.75 15.26
CA GLU A 150 -12.31 -8.46 14.03
C GLU A 150 -12.50 -7.47 12.87
N VAL A 151 -12.03 -7.85 11.70
CA VAL A 151 -12.30 -7.11 10.46
C VAL A 151 -13.24 -7.93 9.59
N ARG A 152 -14.21 -7.24 8.97
CA ARG A 152 -15.12 -7.83 7.99
C ARG A 152 -15.02 -7.11 6.67
N PHE A 153 -14.93 -7.88 5.60
CA PHE A 153 -14.78 -7.37 4.25
C PHE A 153 -15.34 -8.37 3.23
N LEU A 154 -15.58 -7.91 2.00
CA LEU A 154 -15.96 -8.78 0.90
C LEU A 154 -14.71 -9.28 0.18
N TYR A 155 -14.67 -10.56 -0.16
CA TYR A 155 -13.55 -11.17 -0.86
C TYR A 155 -14.05 -12.21 -1.86
N ARG A 156 -13.86 -11.96 -3.16
CA ARG A 156 -14.35 -12.82 -4.25
C ARG A 156 -15.87 -13.06 -4.15
N GLY A 157 -16.62 -12.00 -3.87
CA GLY A 157 -18.08 -12.07 -3.70
C GLY A 157 -18.59 -12.75 -2.42
N GLU A 158 -17.71 -13.21 -1.51
CA GLU A 158 -18.11 -13.78 -0.23
C GLU A 158 -17.67 -12.89 0.94
N GLN A 159 -18.54 -12.73 1.95
CA GLN A 159 -18.20 -11.98 3.15
C GLN A 159 -17.23 -12.81 4.02
N ARG A 160 -16.16 -12.16 4.50
CA ARG A 160 -15.15 -12.75 5.37
C ARG A 160 -15.10 -12.02 6.71
N THR A 161 -14.96 -12.77 7.79
CA THR A 161 -14.78 -12.29 9.15
C THR A 161 -13.46 -12.85 9.67
N VAL A 162 -12.49 -11.96 9.82
CA VAL A 162 -11.12 -12.34 10.13
C VAL A 162 -10.71 -11.65 11.42
N SER A 163 -10.10 -12.42 12.32
CA SER A 163 -9.34 -11.88 13.45
C SER A 163 -7.94 -11.55 12.94
N PRO A 164 -7.62 -10.28 12.68
CA PRO A 164 -6.38 -9.90 12.02
C PRO A 164 -5.21 -10.04 13.00
N ALA A 165 -4.11 -10.66 12.55
CA ALA A 165 -2.95 -10.91 13.39
C ALA A 165 -1.73 -10.07 12.96
N ARG A 166 -1.47 -10.00 11.65
CA ARG A 166 -0.36 -9.22 11.07
C ARG A 166 -0.64 -8.83 9.63
N LEU A 167 0.08 -7.83 9.14
CA LEU A 167 0.18 -7.47 7.72
C LEU A 167 1.57 -7.78 7.20
N ARG A 168 1.64 -8.40 6.03
CA ARG A 168 2.89 -8.73 5.35
C ARG A 168 2.98 -8.00 4.02
N PHE A 169 4.11 -7.39 3.72
CA PHE A 169 4.38 -6.85 2.38
C PHE A 169 5.33 -7.79 1.66
N VAL A 170 4.86 -8.43 0.60
CA VAL A 170 5.58 -9.46 -0.17
C VAL A 170 5.35 -9.20 -1.66
N ASP A 171 6.42 -9.15 -2.45
CA ASP A 171 6.36 -8.96 -3.91
C ASP A 171 5.49 -7.76 -4.36
N GLY A 172 5.52 -6.67 -3.59
CA GLY A 172 4.77 -5.45 -3.92
C GLY A 172 3.32 -5.44 -3.47
N HIS A 173 2.86 -6.53 -2.83
CA HIS A 173 1.48 -6.68 -2.39
C HIS A 173 1.38 -6.82 -0.87
N TRP A 174 0.35 -6.21 -0.31
CA TRP A 174 -0.02 -6.41 1.09
C TRP A 174 -0.87 -7.68 1.24
N TYR A 175 -0.55 -8.46 2.27
CA TYR A 175 -1.31 -9.62 2.71
C TYR A 175 -1.70 -9.46 4.17
N LEU A 176 -2.99 -9.59 4.46
CA LEU A 176 -3.52 -9.69 5.82
C LEU A 176 -3.48 -11.15 6.27
N SER A 177 -2.67 -11.46 7.26
CA SER A 177 -2.68 -12.76 7.92
C SER A 177 -3.59 -12.71 9.16
N GLY A 178 -4.51 -13.65 9.26
CA GLY A 178 -5.44 -13.70 10.38
C GLY A 178 -6.25 -14.99 10.44
N TRP A 179 -6.96 -15.19 11.54
CA TRP A 179 -7.80 -16.35 11.73
C TRP A 179 -9.18 -16.11 11.10
N SER A 180 -9.56 -16.94 10.13
CA SER A 180 -10.90 -16.92 9.55
C SER A 180 -11.88 -17.63 10.47
N LYS A 181 -12.95 -16.94 10.87
CA LYS A 181 -14.01 -17.55 11.68
C LYS A 181 -14.81 -18.58 10.90
N GLU A 182 -15.08 -18.31 9.63
CA GLU A 182 -15.86 -19.20 8.77
C GLU A 182 -15.15 -20.54 8.56
N ARG A 183 -13.81 -20.50 8.44
CA ARG A 183 -12.99 -21.69 8.17
C ARG A 183 -12.34 -22.28 9.42
N SER A 184 -12.37 -21.57 10.55
CA SER A 184 -11.71 -21.98 11.79
C SER A 184 -10.24 -22.35 11.57
N ALA A 185 -9.52 -21.51 10.82
CA ALA A 185 -8.12 -21.72 10.47
C ALA A 185 -7.40 -20.39 10.17
N GLY A 186 -6.08 -20.38 10.30
CA GLY A 186 -5.22 -19.28 9.85
C GLY A 186 -5.23 -19.15 8.32
N ARG A 187 -5.35 -17.93 7.81
CA ARG A 187 -5.40 -17.61 6.37
C ARG A 187 -4.68 -16.30 6.09
N ASN A 188 -4.19 -16.11 4.86
CA ASN A 188 -3.79 -14.78 4.40
C ASN A 188 -4.71 -14.30 3.28
N TYR A 189 -4.96 -12.99 3.24
CA TYR A 189 -5.82 -12.32 2.28
C TYR A 189 -5.01 -11.24 1.58
N ARG A 190 -4.87 -11.31 0.25
CA ARG A 190 -4.24 -10.24 -0.51
C ARG A 190 -5.12 -8.99 -0.45
N VAL A 191 -4.61 -7.90 0.13
CA VAL A 191 -5.41 -6.72 0.53
C VAL A 191 -5.99 -5.99 -0.69
N ASP A 192 -5.25 -5.95 -1.80
CA ASP A 192 -5.71 -5.37 -3.07
C ASP A 192 -6.94 -6.07 -3.69
N ARG A 193 -7.26 -7.30 -3.27
CA ARG A 193 -8.43 -8.08 -3.70
C ARG A 193 -9.62 -7.94 -2.75
N ILE A 194 -9.49 -7.14 -1.70
CA ILE A 194 -10.60 -6.84 -0.82
C ILE A 194 -11.57 -5.92 -1.58
N GLU A 195 -12.82 -6.36 -1.65
CA GLU A 195 -13.90 -5.64 -2.30
C GLU A 195 -14.69 -4.83 -1.26
N GLY A 196 -15.01 -3.58 -1.60
CA GLY A 196 -15.76 -2.68 -0.71
C GLY A 196 -14.99 -2.23 0.53
N ASP A 197 -15.71 -1.65 1.49
CA ASP A 197 -15.10 -1.09 2.70
C ASP A 197 -14.84 -2.16 3.76
N VAL A 198 -13.66 -2.06 4.40
CA VAL A 198 -13.33 -2.86 5.57
C VAL A 198 -14.04 -2.30 6.80
N THR A 199 -14.87 -3.12 7.44
CA THR A 199 -15.57 -2.77 8.67
C THR A 199 -14.88 -3.39 9.89
N ILE A 200 -14.70 -2.59 10.94
CA ILE A 200 -14.00 -2.99 12.16
C ILE A 200 -15.04 -3.33 13.25
N GLY A 201 -14.86 -4.47 13.91
CA GLY A 201 -15.65 -4.91 15.03
C GLY A 201 -15.34 -4.16 16.33
N ALA A 202 -15.91 -4.64 17.44
CA ALA A 202 -15.60 -4.05 18.75
C ALA A 202 -14.12 -4.30 19.12
N PRO A 203 -13.43 -3.35 19.78
CA PRO A 203 -12.08 -3.57 20.30
C PRO A 203 -11.97 -4.88 21.11
N GLY A 204 -10.91 -5.64 20.87
CA GLY A 204 -10.67 -6.94 21.51
C GLY A 204 -11.51 -8.11 21.00
N SER A 205 -12.45 -7.90 20.07
CA SER A 205 -13.24 -8.98 19.46
C SER A 205 -12.40 -9.97 18.66
N GLY A 206 -11.29 -9.50 18.07
CA GLY A 206 -10.37 -10.28 17.24
C GLY A 206 -9.37 -11.13 18.03
N ASN A 207 -9.49 -11.20 19.36
CA ASN A 207 -8.57 -11.97 20.17
C ASN A 207 -8.74 -13.48 19.95
N VAL A 208 -7.78 -14.07 19.23
CA VAL A 208 -7.63 -15.52 19.09
C VAL A 208 -6.80 -16.12 20.23
N SER A 209 -6.96 -17.41 20.52
CA SER A 209 -6.19 -18.14 21.53
C SER A 209 -4.71 -18.28 21.14
N ALA A 210 -3.84 -18.63 22.10
CA ALA A 210 -2.41 -18.81 21.82
C ALA A 210 -2.13 -19.93 20.82
N GLU A 211 -2.94 -20.99 20.79
CA GLU A 211 -2.81 -22.12 19.86
C GLU A 211 -3.23 -21.74 18.43
N GLU A 212 -4.36 -21.03 18.29
CA GLU A 212 -4.82 -20.45 17.01
C GLU A 212 -3.85 -19.39 16.47
N ARG A 213 -3.04 -18.76 17.35
CA ARG A 213 -1.97 -17.83 16.98
C ARG A 213 -0.70 -18.52 16.49
N VAL A 214 -0.45 -19.76 16.86
CA VAL A 214 0.74 -20.52 16.39
C VAL A 214 0.51 -21.04 14.97
N THR A 215 -0.73 -21.32 14.57
CA THR A 215 -1.12 -21.67 13.19
C THR A 215 -1.05 -20.50 12.20
N LEU A 216 -0.69 -19.30 12.68
CA LEU A 216 -0.48 -18.10 11.87
C LEU A 216 1.00 -17.85 11.53
N ASP A 217 1.92 -18.74 11.94
CA ASP A 217 3.28 -18.83 11.41
C ASP A 217 3.26 -19.76 10.19
N LEU A 218 2.73 -19.25 9.07
CA LEU A 218 2.76 -19.95 7.78
C LEU A 218 4.17 -19.82 7.17
N PRO A 219 4.71 -20.87 6.51
CA PRO A 219 6.04 -20.86 5.89
C PRO A 219 6.25 -19.71 4.89
N ASP A 220 7.51 -19.30 4.74
CA ASP A 220 8.00 -18.10 4.03
C ASP A 220 7.93 -18.15 2.49
N GLY A 221 7.04 -18.95 1.89
CA GLY A 221 7.02 -19.18 0.45
C GLY A 221 6.21 -18.16 -0.37
N LYS A 222 6.77 -17.68 -1.50
CA LYS A 222 6.07 -16.86 -2.53
C LYS A 222 4.72 -17.39 -3.03
N TRP A 223 4.47 -18.68 -2.84
CA TRP A 223 3.33 -19.41 -3.40
C TRP A 223 2.23 -19.71 -2.39
N ASP A 224 2.34 -19.21 -1.17
CA ASP A 224 1.40 -19.54 -0.11
C ASP A 224 0.23 -18.56 -0.08
N VAL A 225 -0.98 -19.05 -0.44
CA VAL A 225 -2.30 -18.68 0.13
C VAL A 225 -3.45 -19.47 -0.51
N GLU A 226 -4.25 -20.08 0.38
CA GLU A 226 -5.53 -20.80 0.20
C GLU A 226 -5.48 -22.07 -0.69
N ASP A 227 -5.12 -23.21 -0.09
CA ASP A 227 -6.09 -24.23 0.38
C ASP A 227 -5.34 -25.42 1.01
N GLU A 228 -5.64 -25.75 2.26
CA GLU A 228 -5.44 -27.11 2.79
C GLU A 228 -6.54 -28.04 2.22
N SER A 229 -6.60 -28.18 0.90
CA SER A 229 -7.22 -29.35 0.27
C SER A 229 -6.13 -30.13 -0.46
N GLU A 230 -5.57 -31.09 0.28
CA GLU A 230 -4.99 -32.36 -0.19
C GLU A 230 -4.16 -32.31 -1.49
N LEU A 231 -2.83 -32.29 -1.30
CA LEU A 231 -1.75 -32.41 -2.30
C LEU A 231 -1.35 -31.11 -3.00
N ALA A 232 -0.52 -30.30 -2.33
CA ALA A 232 0.34 -29.36 -3.04
C ALA A 232 1.07 -30.13 -4.15
N THR A 233 0.82 -29.74 -5.40
CA THR A 233 1.41 -30.44 -6.54
C THR A 233 2.85 -29.99 -6.63
N SER A 234 3.76 -30.93 -6.43
CA SER A 234 5.19 -30.71 -6.57
C SER A 234 5.52 -30.67 -8.05
N ILE A 235 5.99 -29.54 -8.54
CA ILE A 235 6.36 -29.34 -9.95
C ILE A 235 7.87 -29.13 -10.01
N THR A 236 8.54 -29.97 -10.80
CA THR A 236 9.98 -29.89 -11.04
C THR A 236 10.22 -29.21 -12.38
N VAL A 237 11.02 -28.15 -12.36
CA VAL A 237 11.29 -27.29 -13.51
C VAL A 237 12.80 -27.21 -13.72
N LEU A 238 13.22 -27.36 -14.98
CA LEU A 238 14.57 -27.02 -15.43
C LEU A 238 14.57 -25.57 -15.89
N VAL A 239 15.40 -24.73 -15.28
CA VAL A 239 15.62 -23.33 -15.67
C VAL A 239 17.02 -23.20 -16.24
N ASP A 240 17.16 -22.52 -17.38
CA ASP A 240 18.47 -22.35 -17.99
C ASP A 240 19.40 -21.44 -17.18
N SER A 241 20.67 -21.39 -17.57
CA SER A 241 21.69 -20.60 -16.87
C SER A 241 21.44 -19.09 -16.90
N LEU A 242 20.64 -18.60 -17.85
CA LEU A 242 20.32 -17.18 -17.96
C LEU A 242 19.34 -16.75 -16.86
N TYR A 243 18.38 -17.61 -16.49
CA TYR A 243 17.39 -17.32 -15.46
C TYR A 243 17.67 -17.96 -14.10
N ALA A 244 18.60 -18.92 -14.03
CA ALA A 244 18.94 -19.68 -12.82
C ALA A 244 19.16 -18.80 -11.58
N ALA A 245 20.06 -17.81 -11.65
CA ALA A 245 20.40 -16.97 -10.49
C ALA A 245 19.20 -16.14 -9.99
N ARG A 246 18.41 -15.60 -10.93
CA ARG A 246 17.20 -14.84 -10.61
C ARG A 246 16.14 -15.73 -9.98
N VAL A 247 15.89 -16.89 -10.59
CA VAL A 247 14.88 -17.82 -10.10
C VAL A 247 15.25 -18.34 -8.72
N ALA A 248 16.50 -18.73 -8.48
CA ALA A 248 16.97 -19.18 -7.16
C ALA A 248 16.78 -18.10 -6.07
N SER A 249 17.06 -16.82 -6.40
CA SER A 249 16.78 -15.68 -5.51
C SER A 249 15.28 -15.46 -5.26
N GLU A 250 14.42 -15.84 -6.22
CA GLU A 250 12.98 -15.64 -6.16
C GLU A 250 12.27 -16.77 -5.43
N VAL A 251 12.66 -18.03 -5.65
CA VAL A 251 11.99 -19.19 -5.02
C VAL A 251 12.68 -19.67 -3.74
N GLY A 252 13.90 -19.23 -3.46
CA GLY A 252 14.71 -19.74 -2.35
C GLY A 252 15.64 -20.87 -2.77
N ASN A 253 16.86 -20.89 -2.22
CA ASN A 253 17.87 -21.90 -2.56
C ASN A 253 17.52 -23.30 -2.04
N GLU A 254 16.66 -23.40 -1.03
CA GLU A 254 16.15 -24.64 -0.46
C GLU A 254 15.28 -25.44 -1.44
N HIS A 255 14.74 -24.78 -2.46
CA HIS A 255 13.94 -25.41 -3.51
C HIS A 255 14.79 -25.93 -4.68
N VAL A 256 16.10 -25.68 -4.67
CA VAL A 256 17.03 -26.11 -5.71
C VAL A 256 17.49 -27.55 -5.44
N LEU A 257 17.25 -28.44 -6.40
CA LEU A 257 17.69 -29.84 -6.32
C LEU A 257 19.13 -30.01 -6.81
N GLU A 258 19.46 -29.40 -7.95
CA GLU A 258 20.75 -29.54 -8.60
C GLU A 258 21.08 -28.29 -9.44
N THR A 259 22.35 -27.92 -9.48
CA THR A 259 22.91 -26.94 -10.42
C THR A 259 23.85 -27.70 -11.37
N ASN A 260 23.51 -27.69 -12.66
CA ASN A 260 24.27 -28.39 -13.70
C ASN A 260 25.58 -27.66 -14.02
N GLU A 261 26.54 -28.37 -14.64
CA GLU A 261 27.85 -27.81 -15.03
C GLU A 261 27.75 -26.68 -16.06
N ASP A 262 26.66 -26.62 -16.83
CA ASP A 262 26.37 -25.57 -17.81
C ASP A 262 25.73 -24.31 -17.17
N GLY A 263 25.50 -24.33 -15.86
CA GLY A 263 24.88 -23.26 -15.08
C GLY A 263 23.35 -23.32 -15.02
N SER A 264 22.71 -24.30 -15.65
CA SER A 264 21.25 -24.50 -15.52
C SER A 264 20.88 -25.08 -14.14
N LEU A 265 19.63 -24.89 -13.75
CA LEU A 265 19.11 -25.12 -12.41
C LEU A 265 17.90 -26.04 -12.48
N VAL A 266 17.91 -27.13 -11.71
CA VAL A 266 16.72 -27.95 -11.48
C VAL A 266 16.18 -27.62 -10.10
N LEU A 267 14.91 -27.21 -10.04
CA LEU A 267 14.24 -26.84 -8.80
C LEU A 267 12.87 -27.51 -8.70
N THR A 268 12.40 -27.67 -7.47
CA THR A 268 11.07 -28.20 -7.17
C THR A 268 10.28 -27.21 -6.33
N ILE A 269 9.16 -26.77 -6.90
CA ILE A 269 8.19 -25.88 -6.23
C ILE A 269 6.93 -26.64 -5.87
N ALA A 270 6.47 -26.47 -4.65
CA ALA A 270 5.15 -26.91 -4.23
C ALA A 270 4.16 -25.78 -4.48
N VAL A 271 3.18 -26.00 -5.35
CA VAL A 271 2.14 -25.00 -5.63
C VAL A 271 0.75 -25.50 -5.22
N PRO A 272 -0.11 -24.59 -4.72
CA PRO A 272 -1.47 -24.96 -4.33
C PRO A 272 -2.36 -25.24 -5.54
N ARG A 273 -2.08 -24.60 -6.70
CA ARG A 273 -2.81 -24.79 -7.95
C ARG A 273 -1.88 -24.76 -9.14
N GLU A 274 -2.10 -25.70 -10.05
CA GLU A 274 -1.35 -25.81 -11.30
C GLU A 274 -1.41 -24.52 -12.14
N GLU A 275 -2.51 -23.76 -12.14
CA GLU A 275 -2.58 -22.51 -12.92
C GLU A 275 -1.56 -21.46 -12.49
N VAL A 276 -1.25 -21.42 -11.20
CA VAL A 276 -0.31 -20.46 -10.61
C VAL A 276 1.11 -20.77 -11.08
N ALA A 277 1.51 -22.05 -10.98
CA ALA A 277 2.78 -22.51 -11.56
C ALA A 277 2.84 -22.28 -13.07
N ARG A 278 1.74 -22.53 -13.79
CA ARG A 278 1.70 -22.33 -15.24
C ARG A 278 1.99 -20.88 -15.60
N SER A 279 1.29 -19.94 -14.95
CA SER A 279 1.50 -18.51 -15.17
C SER A 279 2.94 -18.08 -14.85
N TRP A 280 3.52 -18.63 -13.79
CA TRP A 280 4.89 -18.34 -13.41
C TRP A 280 5.91 -18.89 -14.41
N ILE A 281 5.79 -20.15 -14.80
CA ILE A 281 6.69 -20.79 -15.77
C ILE A 281 6.62 -20.08 -17.12
N LEU A 282 5.42 -19.71 -17.59
CA LEU A 282 5.25 -18.94 -18.82
C LEU A 282 5.85 -17.53 -18.75
N SER A 283 6.06 -16.99 -17.54
CA SER A 283 6.80 -15.74 -17.36
C SER A 283 8.30 -15.87 -17.63
N LEU A 284 8.83 -17.11 -17.63
CA LEU A 284 10.21 -17.43 -17.96
C LEU A 284 10.38 -17.77 -19.46
N LEU A 285 9.30 -17.77 -20.25
CA LEU A 285 9.31 -18.08 -21.68
C LEU A 285 9.99 -19.43 -21.96
N ASP A 286 10.93 -19.47 -22.92
CA ASP A 286 11.72 -20.62 -23.33
C ASP A 286 12.96 -20.86 -22.45
N HIS A 287 13.05 -20.19 -21.30
CA HIS A 287 14.11 -20.41 -20.32
C HIS A 287 13.72 -21.43 -19.23
N ALA A 288 12.50 -21.98 -19.29
CA ALA A 288 12.01 -22.93 -18.29
C ALA A 288 11.22 -24.09 -18.94
N VAL A 289 11.57 -25.32 -18.56
CA VAL A 289 10.92 -26.54 -19.03
C VAL A 289 10.39 -27.36 -17.85
N VAL A 290 9.12 -27.75 -17.91
CA VAL A 290 8.54 -28.67 -16.93
C VAL A 290 9.09 -30.07 -17.15
N LEU A 291 9.71 -30.63 -16.11
CA LEU A 291 10.16 -32.02 -16.08
C LEU A 291 9.07 -32.93 -15.51
N GLU A 292 8.54 -32.60 -14.33
CA GLU A 292 7.52 -33.37 -13.62
C GLU A 292 6.47 -32.46 -12.96
N PRO A 293 5.23 -32.93 -12.73
CA PRO A 293 4.69 -34.23 -13.14
C PRO A 293 4.25 -34.24 -14.61
N ALA A 294 4.18 -35.43 -15.21
CA ALA A 294 3.79 -35.60 -16.62
C ALA A 294 2.40 -35.01 -16.93
N SER A 295 1.45 -35.09 -15.99
CA SER A 295 0.12 -34.48 -16.13
C SER A 295 0.18 -32.96 -16.31
N PHE A 296 1.04 -32.29 -15.54
CA PHE A 296 1.23 -30.85 -15.64
C PHE A 296 1.95 -30.47 -16.94
N ARG A 297 2.93 -31.27 -17.36
CA ARG A 297 3.61 -31.14 -18.65
C ARG A 297 2.62 -31.23 -19.82
N GLU A 298 1.74 -32.22 -19.84
CA GLU A 298 0.68 -32.36 -20.85
C GLU A 298 -0.30 -31.18 -20.83
N GLY A 299 -0.65 -30.69 -19.64
CA GLY A 299 -1.48 -29.49 -19.48
C GLY A 299 -0.82 -28.22 -20.02
N MET A 300 0.49 -28.06 -19.83
CA MET A 300 1.28 -26.96 -20.39
C MET A 300 1.31 -27.01 -21.92
N VAL A 301 1.55 -28.19 -22.50
CA VAL A 301 1.51 -28.40 -23.96
C VAL A 301 0.13 -28.03 -24.50
N THR A 302 -0.94 -28.57 -23.91
CA THR A 302 -2.32 -28.29 -24.33
C THR A 302 -2.64 -26.79 -24.30
N TRP A 303 -2.16 -26.08 -23.27
CA TRP A 303 -2.32 -24.63 -23.17
C TRP A 303 -1.61 -23.90 -24.31
N LEU A 304 -0.33 -24.20 -24.54
CA LEU A 304 0.49 -23.59 -25.59
C LEU A 304 -0.03 -23.89 -26.99
N GLU A 305 -0.52 -25.12 -27.24
CA GLU A 305 -1.17 -25.47 -28.50
C GLU A 305 -2.43 -24.64 -28.74
N GLY A 306 -3.22 -24.42 -27.68
CA GLY A 306 -4.37 -23.53 -27.72
C GLY A 306 -4.02 -22.08 -28.10
N VAL A 307 -2.89 -21.57 -27.63
CA VAL A 307 -2.37 -20.23 -28.01
C VAL A 307 -1.84 -20.24 -29.45
N ARG A 308 -1.09 -21.28 -29.84
CA ARG A 308 -0.54 -21.45 -31.19
C ARG A 308 -1.65 -21.46 -32.25
N ASP A 309 -2.72 -22.21 -31.98
CA ASP A 309 -3.80 -22.50 -32.92
C ASP A 309 -4.97 -21.50 -32.81
N GLN A 310 -4.84 -20.49 -31.96
CA GLN A 310 -5.85 -19.45 -31.81
C GLN A 310 -6.02 -18.71 -33.15
N PRO A 311 -7.25 -18.61 -33.69
CA PRO A 311 -7.48 -17.96 -34.96
C PRO A 311 -7.15 -16.47 -34.87
N ALA A 312 -6.52 -15.92 -35.91
CA ALA A 312 -6.34 -14.48 -36.03
C ALA A 312 -7.69 -13.77 -35.96
N SER A 313 -7.78 -12.69 -35.16
CA SER A 313 -9.03 -11.96 -35.02
C SER A 313 -9.46 -11.39 -36.36
N LYS A 314 -10.73 -11.60 -36.72
CA LYS A 314 -11.36 -10.94 -37.88
C LYS A 314 -11.91 -9.56 -37.54
N GLN A 315 -11.76 -9.12 -36.29
CA GLN A 315 -12.27 -7.84 -35.83
C GLN A 315 -11.37 -6.69 -36.26
N HIS A 316 -11.99 -5.53 -36.52
CA HIS A 316 -11.28 -4.33 -36.92
C HIS A 316 -10.47 -3.77 -35.74
N VAL A 317 -9.23 -3.38 -35.99
CA VAL A 317 -8.39 -2.65 -35.02
C VAL A 317 -9.10 -1.32 -34.70
N PRO A 318 -9.57 -1.09 -33.46
CA PRO A 318 -10.22 0.16 -33.12
C PRO A 318 -9.24 1.33 -33.20
N ARG A 319 -9.72 2.55 -33.45
CA ARG A 319 -8.86 3.74 -33.33
C ARG A 319 -8.67 4.05 -31.85
N ARG A 320 -7.52 4.63 -31.50
CA ARG A 320 -7.18 5.03 -30.13
C ARG A 320 -8.26 5.93 -29.50
N GLU A 321 -8.89 6.77 -30.30
CA GLU A 321 -10.00 7.66 -29.90
C GLU A 321 -11.31 6.91 -29.56
N ASP A 322 -11.52 5.73 -30.15
CA ASP A 322 -12.73 4.92 -29.94
C ASP A 322 -12.71 4.16 -28.60
N LEU A 323 -11.54 4.11 -27.93
CA LEU A 323 -11.38 3.47 -26.63
C LEU A 323 -11.78 4.38 -25.46
N ASN A 324 -11.87 5.69 -25.69
CA ASN A 324 -12.28 6.65 -24.65
C ASN A 324 -13.78 6.96 -24.68
N GLN A 325 -14.52 6.44 -25.67
CA GLN A 325 -15.98 6.59 -25.77
C GLN A 325 -16.68 5.55 -24.89
N GLY A 326 -16.65 5.77 -23.58
CA GLY A 326 -17.28 4.88 -22.60
C GLY A 326 -17.18 5.35 -21.15
N VAL A 327 -16.22 6.20 -20.82
CA VAL A 327 -16.13 6.82 -19.49
C VAL A 327 -16.45 8.31 -19.62
N ALA A 328 -17.75 8.63 -19.66
CA ALA A 328 -18.14 9.87 -19.04
C ALA A 328 -17.75 9.73 -17.57
N ALA A 329 -16.72 10.46 -17.13
CA ALA A 329 -16.51 10.65 -15.71
C ALA A 329 -17.87 11.06 -15.13
N PRO A 330 -18.43 10.33 -14.15
CA PRO A 330 -19.63 10.82 -13.50
C PRO A 330 -19.31 12.24 -13.03
N PRO A 331 -20.16 13.25 -13.30
CA PRO A 331 -19.97 14.54 -12.67
C PRO A 331 -19.88 14.24 -11.16
N PRO A 332 -18.90 14.79 -10.44
CA PRO A 332 -18.81 14.54 -9.01
C PRO A 332 -20.16 14.92 -8.42
N ALA A 333 -20.91 13.91 -7.98
CA ALA A 333 -22.05 14.16 -7.14
C ALA A 333 -21.43 14.86 -5.93
N ARG A 334 -21.75 16.14 -5.72
CA ARG A 334 -21.47 16.83 -4.45
C ARG A 334 -22.30 16.11 -3.38
N SER A 335 -21.82 14.95 -2.94
CA SER A 335 -22.22 14.33 -1.70
C SER A 335 -21.55 15.15 -0.62
N VAL A 336 -22.35 15.90 0.14
CA VAL A 336 -21.89 16.47 1.40
C VAL A 336 -21.26 15.32 2.19
N PRO A 337 -19.99 15.42 2.62
CA PRO A 337 -19.35 14.36 3.38
C PRO A 337 -20.20 14.05 4.62
N PRO A 338 -20.33 12.78 5.02
CA PRO A 338 -21.00 12.44 6.27
C PRO A 338 -20.41 13.28 7.41
N ALA A 339 -21.23 13.75 8.35
CA ALA A 339 -20.79 14.59 9.47
C ALA A 339 -19.53 14.04 10.17
N GLN A 340 -19.38 12.73 10.23
CA GLN A 340 -18.22 11.99 10.73
C GLN A 340 -16.90 12.38 10.07
N GLN A 341 -16.88 12.49 8.74
CA GLN A 341 -15.68 12.85 7.98
C GLN A 341 -15.35 14.35 8.08
N ARG A 342 -16.36 15.17 8.39
CA ARG A 342 -16.20 16.61 8.62
C ARG A 342 -15.54 16.88 9.98
N VAL A 343 -15.93 16.18 11.06
CA VAL A 343 -15.30 16.35 12.40
C VAL A 343 -13.81 16.04 12.36
N ARG A 344 -13.40 14.89 11.79
CA ARG A 344 -11.96 14.51 11.72
C ARG A 344 -11.15 15.52 10.93
N ARG A 345 -11.70 15.96 9.80
CA ARG A 345 -11.07 16.94 8.91
C ARG A 345 -10.93 18.28 9.62
N LEU A 346 -11.95 18.71 10.35
CA LEU A 346 -11.93 19.93 11.14
C LEU A 346 -10.87 19.87 12.24
N LEU A 347 -10.78 18.78 12.99
CA LEU A 347 -9.73 18.60 14.00
C LEU A 347 -8.32 18.65 13.39
N ALA A 348 -8.11 18.02 12.23
CA ALA A 348 -6.84 18.07 11.51
C ALA A 348 -6.53 19.48 10.94
N MET A 349 -7.54 20.21 10.47
CA MET A 349 -7.41 21.61 10.02
C MET A 349 -7.00 22.54 11.16
N LEU A 350 -7.64 22.40 12.32
CA LEU A 350 -7.36 23.21 13.50
C LEU A 350 -5.99 22.91 14.11
N GLU A 351 -5.63 21.63 14.20
CA GLU A 351 -4.29 21.22 14.66
C GLU A 351 -3.20 21.75 13.74
N TRP A 352 -3.41 21.63 12.42
CA TRP A 352 -2.46 22.15 11.46
C TRP A 352 -2.34 23.67 11.54
N LEU A 353 -3.45 24.39 11.59
CA LEU A 353 -3.48 25.85 11.67
C LEU A 353 -2.79 26.34 12.95
N ALA A 354 -2.98 25.64 14.07
CA ALA A 354 -2.27 25.91 15.32
C ALA A 354 -0.75 25.62 15.26
N SER A 355 -0.33 24.71 14.38
CA SER A 355 1.10 24.39 14.19
C SER A 355 1.85 25.40 13.31
N VAL A 356 1.17 26.02 12.35
CA VAL A 356 1.75 27.01 11.42
C VAL A 356 1.50 28.45 11.86
N GLY A 357 0.53 28.67 12.76
CA GLY A 357 0.13 29.98 13.26
C GLY A 357 -0.86 30.68 12.32
N SER A 358 -0.46 30.87 11.06
CA SER A 358 -1.35 31.38 10.00
C SER A 358 -1.01 30.76 8.63
N ALA A 359 -2.00 30.69 7.74
CA ALA A 359 -1.86 30.16 6.38
C ALA A 359 -2.90 30.74 5.41
N SER A 360 -2.64 30.72 4.10
CA SER A 360 -3.64 31.19 3.12
C SER A 360 -4.78 30.18 2.93
N THR A 361 -5.96 30.68 2.57
CA THR A 361 -7.15 29.87 2.24
C THR A 361 -6.88 28.90 1.08
N SER A 362 -6.13 29.36 0.06
CA SER A 362 -5.69 28.55 -1.09
C SER A 362 -4.76 27.39 -0.68
N ASP A 363 -3.82 27.64 0.23
CA ASP A 363 -2.91 26.60 0.73
C ASP A 363 -3.67 25.55 1.54
N MET A 364 -4.63 25.99 2.36
CA MET A 364 -5.54 25.10 3.08
C MET A 364 -6.41 24.27 2.13
N ALA A 365 -7.00 24.91 1.12
CA ALA A 365 -7.83 24.27 0.11
C ALA A 365 -7.06 23.16 -0.63
N THR A 366 -5.85 23.48 -1.08
CA THR A 366 -4.95 22.51 -1.72
C THR A 366 -4.60 21.37 -0.77
N ARG A 367 -4.26 21.70 0.47
CA ARG A 367 -3.78 20.74 1.48
C ARG A 367 -4.84 19.76 1.95
N PHE A 368 -6.07 20.22 2.15
CA PHE A 368 -7.18 19.40 2.64
C PHE A 368 -8.05 18.87 1.50
N SER A 369 -7.64 19.07 0.24
CA SER A 369 -8.38 18.68 -0.97
C SER A 369 -9.82 19.20 -0.97
N MET A 370 -9.96 20.50 -0.69
CA MET A 370 -11.22 21.22 -0.56
C MET A 370 -11.22 22.45 -1.45
N SER A 371 -12.40 23.00 -1.75
CA SER A 371 -12.49 24.36 -2.27
C SER A 371 -12.25 25.39 -1.17
N GLU A 372 -11.75 26.58 -1.53
CA GLU A 372 -11.56 27.69 -0.59
C GLU A 372 -12.87 28.04 0.15
N GLU A 373 -13.99 27.99 -0.56
CA GLU A 373 -15.34 28.20 -0.01
C GLU A 373 -15.68 27.16 1.08
N GLU A 374 -15.31 25.89 0.88
CA GLU A 374 -15.53 24.83 1.87
C GLU A 374 -14.59 24.96 3.07
N VAL A 375 -13.34 25.36 2.85
CA VAL A 375 -12.37 25.62 3.93
C VAL A 375 -12.87 26.72 4.85
N VAL A 376 -13.32 27.83 4.26
CA VAL A 376 -13.89 28.97 5.00
C VAL A 376 -15.11 28.51 5.80
N ALA A 377 -16.05 27.79 5.17
CA ALA A 377 -17.26 27.32 5.85
C ALA A 377 -16.97 26.35 7.02
N GLU A 378 -15.98 25.46 6.90
CA GLU A 378 -15.56 24.58 8.00
C GLU A 378 -14.90 25.37 9.14
N LEU A 379 -14.05 26.35 8.82
CA LEU A 379 -13.35 27.14 9.83
C LEU A 379 -14.27 28.13 10.54
N GLU A 380 -15.25 28.70 9.85
CA GLU A 380 -16.34 29.47 10.45
C GLU A 380 -17.17 28.63 11.42
N LEU A 381 -17.40 27.35 11.11
CA LEU A 381 -18.09 26.41 12.00
C LEU A 381 -17.24 26.06 13.23
N ALA A 382 -15.94 25.82 13.07
CA ALA A 382 -15.03 25.63 14.21
C ALA A 382 -14.92 26.88 15.11
N ALA A 383 -14.96 28.08 14.53
CA ALA A 383 -14.92 29.34 15.28
C ALA A 383 -16.13 29.49 16.21
N CYS A 384 -17.22 28.79 15.92
CA CYS A 384 -18.41 28.74 16.78
C CYS A 384 -18.31 27.68 17.90
N CYS A 385 -17.30 26.80 17.87
CA CYS A 385 -17.11 25.72 18.83
C CYS A 385 -16.12 26.14 19.94
N GLY A 386 -16.26 25.57 21.14
CA GLY A 386 -15.40 25.92 22.26
C GLY A 386 -15.66 25.14 23.55
N ARG A 387 -14.93 25.49 24.61
CA ARG A 387 -15.16 24.91 25.94
C ARG A 387 -16.29 25.67 26.64
N PRO A 388 -17.32 24.99 27.18
CA PRO A 388 -18.24 25.61 28.12
C PRO A 388 -17.45 26.24 29.30
N PRO A 389 -17.80 27.45 29.79
CA PRO A 389 -19.02 28.25 29.56
C PRO A 389 -19.03 29.17 28.32
N TYR A 390 -18.19 28.93 27.31
CA TYR A 390 -18.15 29.68 26.03
C TYR A 390 -17.86 31.17 26.20
N SER A 391 -16.99 31.52 27.16
CA SER A 391 -16.48 32.88 27.22
C SER A 391 -15.58 33.19 26.00
N PRO A 392 -15.36 34.46 25.64
CA PRO A 392 -14.48 34.82 24.52
C PRO A 392 -13.05 34.27 24.60
N ALA A 393 -12.59 33.82 25.78
CA ALA A 393 -11.29 33.18 25.99
C ALA A 393 -11.33 31.65 25.87
N GLU A 394 -12.52 31.06 25.76
CA GLU A 394 -12.78 29.61 25.74
C GLU A 394 -13.34 29.12 24.39
N LEU A 395 -13.66 30.05 23.49
CA LEU A 395 -13.93 29.78 22.07
C LEU A 395 -12.63 29.65 21.28
N MET A 396 -12.67 28.96 20.14
CA MET A 396 -11.54 28.93 19.20
C MET A 396 -11.42 30.31 18.52
N ASP A 397 -10.31 31.03 18.76
CA ASP A 397 -10.06 32.34 18.15
C ASP A 397 -9.52 32.14 16.73
N ILE A 398 -10.42 31.90 15.78
CA ILE A 398 -10.11 31.69 14.37
C ILE A 398 -10.45 32.97 13.60
N ILE A 399 -9.44 33.62 13.06
CA ILE A 399 -9.56 34.80 12.21
C ILE A 399 -9.47 34.32 10.76
N VAL A 400 -10.58 34.44 10.03
CA VAL A 400 -10.67 34.09 8.61
C VAL A 400 -10.72 35.39 7.79
N ASP A 401 -9.58 35.77 7.20
CA ASP A 401 -9.49 36.83 6.19
C ASP A 401 -9.44 36.21 4.77
N PRO A 402 -9.75 36.99 3.71
CA PRO A 402 -9.76 36.47 2.34
C PRO A 402 -8.44 35.84 1.88
N ASP A 403 -7.32 36.36 2.39
CA ASP A 403 -5.96 35.98 1.98
C ASP A 403 -5.21 35.19 3.06
N GLU A 404 -5.69 35.21 4.32
CA GLU A 404 -4.99 34.64 5.47
C GLU A 404 -5.98 34.11 6.51
N VAL A 405 -5.75 32.89 6.98
CA VAL A 405 -6.49 32.28 8.09
C VAL A 405 -5.51 32.05 9.23
N SER A 406 -5.88 32.44 10.44
CA SER A 406 -5.08 32.18 11.65
C SER A 406 -5.97 31.65 12.75
N ALA A 407 -5.46 30.72 13.56
CA ALA A 407 -6.18 30.20 14.72
C ALA A 407 -5.31 30.27 15.96
N ARG A 408 -5.85 30.86 17.02
CA ARG A 408 -5.32 30.80 18.36
C ARG A 408 -6.21 29.86 19.18
N LEU A 409 -5.78 28.60 19.26
CA LEU A 409 -6.43 27.61 20.11
C LEU A 409 -6.09 27.86 21.60
N PRO A 410 -6.98 27.55 22.55
CA PRO A 410 -6.63 27.49 23.97
C PRO A 410 -5.41 26.57 24.17
N GLU A 411 -4.54 26.83 25.16
CA GLU A 411 -3.35 26.01 25.44
C GLU A 411 -3.71 24.53 25.66
N MET A 412 -3.69 23.74 24.59
CA MET A 412 -3.80 22.28 24.63
C MET A 412 -2.48 21.74 25.17
N SER A 413 -2.40 21.65 26.50
CA SER A 413 -1.20 21.24 27.21
C SER A 413 -1.01 19.72 27.14
N ARG A 414 -0.62 19.15 25.98
CA ARG A 414 0.24 17.94 25.82
C ARG A 414 0.45 17.52 24.34
N PRO A 415 1.54 16.79 24.05
CA PRO A 415 2.28 16.88 22.79
C PRO A 415 1.71 16.03 21.64
N ARG A 416 2.23 16.29 20.43
CA ARG A 416 2.11 15.54 19.18
C ARG A 416 2.36 14.03 19.35
N GLN A 417 1.38 13.29 19.86
CA GLN A 417 1.51 11.85 20.10
C GLN A 417 0.92 11.06 18.93
N LEU A 418 1.57 9.96 18.59
CA LEU A 418 1.16 9.09 17.50
C LEU A 418 -0.09 8.30 17.90
N THR A 419 -1.05 8.16 16.99
CA THR A 419 -2.10 7.14 17.16
C THR A 419 -1.50 5.74 16.96
N PRO A 420 -2.11 4.66 17.50
CA PRO A 420 -1.65 3.30 17.22
C PRO A 420 -1.58 2.97 15.72
N ALA A 421 -2.53 3.45 14.91
CA ALA A 421 -2.52 3.23 13.47
C ALA A 421 -1.34 3.96 12.78
N GLU A 422 -1.05 5.20 13.18
CA GLU A 422 0.15 5.92 12.72
C GLU A 422 1.43 5.21 13.17
N GLY A 423 1.46 4.71 14.40
CA GLY A 423 2.58 3.93 14.91
C GLY A 423 2.83 2.68 14.06
N VAL A 424 1.79 1.94 13.70
CA VAL A 424 1.90 0.80 12.78
C VAL A 424 2.46 1.27 11.42
N ALA A 425 1.91 2.32 10.81
CA ALA A 425 2.42 2.84 9.52
C ALA A 425 3.90 3.29 9.58
N ILE A 426 4.31 3.97 10.65
CA ILE A 426 5.70 4.36 10.88
C ILE A 426 6.59 3.13 11.05
N ALA A 427 6.13 2.10 11.77
CA ALA A 427 6.86 0.85 11.92
C ALA A 427 7.11 0.18 10.56
N ALA A 428 6.13 0.25 9.64
CA ALA A 428 6.30 -0.26 8.27
C ALA A 428 7.42 0.51 7.54
N ALA A 429 7.39 1.84 7.55
CA ALA A 429 8.45 2.64 6.92
C ALA A 429 9.83 2.35 7.53
N ALA A 430 9.93 2.34 8.86
CA ALA A 430 11.17 2.07 9.56
C ALA A 430 11.73 0.67 9.24
N ARG A 431 10.88 -0.36 9.20
CA ARG A 431 11.28 -1.73 8.80
C ARG A 431 11.74 -1.81 7.35
N THR A 432 11.13 -1.03 6.46
CA THR A 432 11.54 -0.99 5.04
C THR A 432 12.99 -0.49 4.94
N ILE A 433 13.34 0.52 5.74
CA ILE A 433 14.69 1.08 5.77
C ILE A 433 15.66 0.12 6.45
N LEU A 434 15.25 -0.59 7.52
CA LEU A 434 16.08 -1.61 8.16
C LEU A 434 16.32 -2.84 7.27
N ALA A 435 15.41 -3.13 6.33
CA ALA A 435 15.59 -4.17 5.32
C ALA A 435 16.53 -3.74 4.18
N MET A 436 16.99 -2.47 4.13
CA MET A 436 17.96 -2.02 3.14
C MET A 436 19.36 -2.57 3.46
N PRO A 437 20.13 -2.99 2.44
CA PRO A 437 21.52 -3.39 2.62
C PRO A 437 22.36 -2.28 3.25
N GLY A 438 23.14 -2.64 4.28
CA GLY A 438 23.97 -1.69 5.03
C GLY A 438 23.23 -0.88 6.09
N ALA A 439 21.95 -1.18 6.35
CA ALA A 439 21.26 -0.68 7.53
C ALA A 439 21.91 -1.24 8.80
N ASP A 440 21.99 -0.40 9.84
CA ASP A 440 22.52 -0.82 11.14
C ASP A 440 21.42 -1.52 11.95
N GLU A 441 21.47 -2.85 11.99
CA GLU A 441 20.53 -3.70 12.73
C GLU A 441 20.51 -3.42 14.25
N SER A 442 21.55 -2.79 14.78
CA SER A 442 21.64 -2.38 16.20
C SER A 442 21.61 -0.85 16.38
N GLY A 443 21.36 -0.11 15.30
CA GLY A 443 21.43 1.34 15.25
C GLY A 443 20.26 2.04 15.92
N PRO A 444 20.26 3.39 15.93
CA PRO A 444 19.17 4.18 16.51
C PRO A 444 17.79 3.86 15.91
N LEU A 445 17.70 3.60 14.61
CA LEU A 445 16.43 3.23 13.98
C LEU A 445 15.89 1.90 14.50
N ALA A 446 16.74 0.87 14.62
CA ALA A 446 16.35 -0.44 15.14
C ALA A 446 15.86 -0.33 16.60
N ARG A 447 16.56 0.46 17.43
CA ARG A 447 16.12 0.73 18.81
C ARG A 447 14.79 1.50 18.87
N ALA A 448 14.58 2.46 17.98
CA ALA A 448 13.31 3.18 17.87
C ALA A 448 12.15 2.25 17.50
N VAL A 449 12.36 1.31 16.56
CA VAL A 449 11.36 0.30 16.18
C VAL A 449 11.01 -0.62 17.36
N VAL A 450 12.00 -1.04 18.16
CA VAL A 450 11.74 -1.86 19.36
C VAL A 450 10.86 -1.12 20.37
N LYS A 451 11.10 0.18 20.59
CA LYS A 451 10.27 1.02 21.48
C LYS A 451 8.85 1.21 20.92
N LEU A 452 8.74 1.41 19.61
CA LEU A 452 7.47 1.53 18.91
C LEU A 452 6.64 0.23 18.97
N ASP A 453 7.27 -0.92 18.72
CA ASP A 453 6.64 -2.24 18.87
C ASP A 453 6.16 -2.45 20.31
N ALA A 454 6.99 -2.12 21.31
CA ALA A 454 6.61 -2.24 22.71
C ALA A 454 5.36 -1.41 23.06
N ALA A 455 5.21 -0.24 22.44
CA ALA A 455 4.03 0.62 22.58
C ALA A 455 2.81 0.09 21.82
N LEU A 456 3.01 -0.58 20.67
CA LEU A 456 1.96 -1.19 19.85
C LEU A 456 1.49 -2.57 20.34
N GLY A 457 2.30 -3.25 21.17
CA GLY A 457 2.03 -4.59 21.69
C GLY A 457 3.13 -5.60 21.34
N LYS A 458 3.25 -6.69 22.12
CA LYS A 458 4.41 -7.62 22.15
C LYS A 458 4.74 -8.40 20.85
N ARG A 459 4.14 -8.12 19.70
CA ARG A 459 4.49 -8.76 18.42
C ARG A 459 4.50 -7.74 17.27
N PRO A 460 5.39 -7.91 16.28
CA PRO A 460 5.40 -7.06 15.10
C PRO A 460 4.10 -7.26 14.32
N ALA A 461 3.27 -6.23 14.30
CA ALA A 461 2.05 -6.19 13.49
C ALA A 461 2.34 -6.19 11.98
N ILE A 462 3.59 -5.90 11.60
CA ILE A 462 4.04 -5.73 10.23
C ILE A 462 5.30 -6.53 9.97
N GLU A 463 5.29 -7.21 8.83
CA GLU A 463 6.40 -7.95 8.27
C GLU A 463 6.69 -7.43 6.86
N ILE A 464 7.95 -7.18 6.55
CA ILE A 464 8.38 -6.67 5.24
C ILE A 464 9.38 -7.67 4.70
N ASP A 465 8.96 -8.36 3.65
CA ASP A 465 9.78 -9.30 2.92
C ASP A 465 10.28 -8.61 1.64
N LEU A 466 11.54 -8.21 1.66
CA LEU A 466 12.25 -7.73 0.49
C LEU A 466 13.30 -8.77 0.11
N PRO A 467 13.35 -9.21 -1.16
CA PRO A 467 14.31 -10.22 -1.60
C PRO A 467 15.74 -9.69 -1.39
N SER A 468 16.72 -10.57 -1.22
CA SER A 468 18.14 -10.18 -1.18
C SER A 468 18.90 -10.73 -2.40
N PRO A 469 18.85 -10.05 -3.56
CA PRO A 469 19.60 -10.45 -4.73
C PRO A 469 21.11 -10.50 -4.46
N PRO A 470 21.84 -11.46 -5.05
CA PRO A 470 23.25 -11.69 -4.74
C PRO A 470 24.18 -10.50 -5.02
N LEU A 471 23.82 -9.63 -5.98
CA LEU A 471 24.62 -8.46 -6.38
C LEU A 471 24.19 -7.16 -5.69
N LEU A 472 23.17 -7.21 -4.81
CA LEU A 472 22.59 -6.02 -4.20
C LEU A 472 23.58 -5.27 -3.31
N GLU A 473 24.33 -5.97 -2.45
CA GLU A 473 25.31 -5.35 -1.56
C GLU A 473 26.43 -4.65 -2.35
N GLU A 474 26.93 -5.28 -3.41
CA GLU A 474 28.02 -4.75 -4.21
C GLU A 474 27.59 -3.52 -5.03
N ILE A 475 26.38 -3.51 -5.59
CA ILE A 475 25.81 -2.33 -6.24
C ILE A 475 25.58 -1.20 -5.23
N THR A 476 25.08 -1.54 -4.04
CA THR A 476 24.86 -0.56 -2.96
C THR A 476 26.18 0.08 -2.53
N ARG A 477 27.23 -0.73 -2.33
CA ARG A 477 28.59 -0.24 -2.03
C ARG A 477 29.13 0.64 -3.15
N ALA A 478 29.03 0.22 -4.42
CA ALA A 478 29.49 1.02 -5.56
C ALA A 478 28.74 2.35 -5.71
N THR A 479 27.46 2.39 -5.32
CA THR A 479 26.66 3.62 -5.28
C THR A 479 27.19 4.56 -4.19
N THR A 480 27.42 4.05 -2.98
CA THR A 480 27.92 4.83 -1.83
C THR A 480 29.34 5.34 -2.05
N GLU A 481 30.23 4.50 -2.58
CA GLU A 481 31.63 4.84 -2.89
C GLU A 481 31.78 5.66 -4.18
N ARG A 482 30.68 5.84 -4.94
CA ARG A 482 30.66 6.52 -6.24
C ARG A 482 31.64 5.90 -7.22
N HIS A 483 31.51 4.60 -7.41
CA HIS A 483 32.25 3.84 -8.40
C HIS A 483 31.40 3.56 -9.65
N GLN A 484 32.03 3.66 -10.82
CA GLN A 484 31.46 3.28 -12.11
C GLN A 484 31.43 1.76 -12.23
N LEU A 485 30.34 1.24 -12.79
CA LEU A 485 30.12 -0.18 -12.98
C LEU A 485 30.07 -0.52 -14.47
N GLU A 486 30.76 -1.60 -14.84
CA GLU A 486 30.51 -2.33 -16.08
C GLU A 486 29.63 -3.53 -15.73
N VAL A 487 28.50 -3.66 -16.41
CA VAL A 487 27.42 -4.57 -16.02
C VAL A 487 26.97 -5.41 -17.20
N GLU A 488 26.77 -6.70 -16.93
CA GLU A 488 26.07 -7.63 -17.81
C GLU A 488 24.60 -7.67 -17.36
N TYR A 489 23.74 -7.00 -18.11
CA TYR A 489 22.34 -6.81 -17.77
C TYR A 489 21.43 -7.57 -18.73
N LEU A 490 20.58 -8.43 -18.17
CA LEU A 490 19.51 -9.11 -18.90
C LEU A 490 18.31 -8.18 -19.03
N ALA A 491 18.10 -7.64 -20.23
CA ALA A 491 16.96 -6.78 -20.46
C ALA A 491 15.68 -7.61 -20.55
N LEU A 492 14.89 -7.67 -19.47
CA LEU A 492 13.62 -8.41 -19.42
C LEU A 492 12.65 -8.01 -20.54
N SER A 493 12.72 -6.79 -21.07
CA SER A 493 11.89 -6.34 -22.20
C SER A 493 12.25 -7.03 -23.53
N SER A 494 13.52 -7.41 -23.72
CA SER A 494 14.05 -7.89 -25.00
C SER A 494 14.72 -9.26 -24.94
N ASP A 495 14.87 -9.87 -23.76
CA ASP A 495 15.62 -11.13 -23.55
C ASP A 495 17.06 -11.14 -24.05
N GLU A 496 17.67 -9.95 -24.11
CA GLU A 496 19.05 -9.81 -24.56
C GLU A 496 19.97 -9.49 -23.38
N LEU A 497 21.06 -10.26 -23.29
CA LEU A 497 22.17 -9.93 -22.42
C LEU A 497 22.97 -8.79 -23.05
N THR A 498 23.05 -7.68 -22.35
CA THR A 498 23.74 -6.47 -22.83
C THR A 498 24.83 -6.04 -21.88
N LEU A 499 26.03 -5.83 -22.41
CA LEU A 499 27.11 -5.14 -21.71
C LEU A 499 26.85 -3.63 -21.72
N ARG A 500 26.87 -3.02 -20.53
CA ARG A 500 26.63 -1.59 -20.34
C ARG A 500 27.61 -1.02 -19.33
N THR A 501 28.01 0.24 -19.53
CA THR A 501 28.68 1.04 -18.49
C THR A 501 27.63 1.94 -17.86
N ILE A 502 27.52 1.89 -16.54
CA ILE A 502 26.57 2.68 -15.77
C ILE A 502 27.27 3.35 -14.58
N ASP A 503 26.84 4.56 -14.27
CA ASP A 503 27.17 5.22 -13.01
C ASP A 503 25.97 5.09 -12.08
N PRO A 504 26.01 4.19 -11.07
CA PRO A 504 24.90 4.01 -10.15
C PRO A 504 24.76 5.24 -9.25
N LEU A 505 23.57 5.80 -9.19
CA LEU A 505 23.29 7.04 -8.47
C LEU A 505 22.46 6.79 -7.21
N ARG A 506 21.50 5.86 -7.28
CA ARG A 506 20.58 5.58 -6.17
C ARG A 506 20.04 4.14 -6.25
N VAL A 507 20.09 3.41 -5.14
CA VAL A 507 19.42 2.11 -4.98
C VAL A 507 18.09 2.33 -4.26
N MET A 508 17.02 1.66 -4.70
CA MET A 508 15.67 1.83 -4.19
C MET A 508 14.92 0.50 -4.15
N ALA A 509 13.97 0.39 -3.22
CA ALA A 509 13.00 -0.71 -3.17
C ALA A 509 11.62 -0.21 -3.65
N LEU A 510 11.19 -0.62 -4.85
CA LEU A 510 9.88 -0.26 -5.41
C LEU A 510 9.08 -1.54 -5.65
N ASP A 511 7.81 -1.55 -5.23
CA ASP A 511 6.89 -2.67 -5.46
C ASP A 511 7.49 -4.05 -5.10
N GLY A 512 8.15 -4.11 -3.93
CA GLY A 512 8.78 -5.33 -3.41
C GLY A 512 10.03 -5.80 -4.14
N ARG A 513 10.60 -4.98 -5.04
CA ARG A 513 11.79 -5.31 -5.82
C ARG A 513 12.86 -4.23 -5.74
N TRP A 514 14.10 -4.66 -5.94
CA TRP A 514 15.26 -3.77 -5.92
C TRP A 514 15.55 -3.18 -7.28
N TYR A 515 15.74 -1.87 -7.30
CA TYR A 515 16.10 -1.09 -8.47
C TYR A 515 17.32 -0.23 -8.20
N VAL A 516 18.13 0.00 -9.23
CA VAL A 516 19.19 1.01 -9.23
C VAL A 516 18.93 2.01 -10.33
N GLN A 517 18.82 3.28 -9.96
CA GLN A 517 18.81 4.39 -10.89
C GLN A 517 20.26 4.75 -11.22
N ALA A 518 20.59 4.78 -12.50
CA ALA A 518 21.95 4.98 -12.96
C ALA A 518 21.98 5.77 -14.26
N PHE A 519 23.06 6.55 -14.47
CA PHE A 519 23.31 7.14 -15.78
C PHE A 519 23.91 6.08 -16.71
N CYS A 520 23.22 5.76 -17.80
CA CYS A 520 23.66 4.75 -18.75
C CYS A 520 24.37 5.39 -19.94
N TYR A 521 25.67 5.14 -20.11
CA TYR A 521 26.46 5.72 -21.20
C TYR A 521 26.04 5.22 -22.59
N ARG A 522 25.49 4.00 -22.68
CA ARG A 522 24.96 3.48 -23.94
C ARG A 522 23.69 4.20 -24.40
N ALA A 523 22.82 4.56 -23.45
CA ALA A 523 21.58 5.29 -23.74
C ALA A 523 21.76 6.83 -23.66
N ASN A 524 22.90 7.28 -23.12
CA ASN A 524 23.19 8.67 -22.78
C ASN A 524 22.07 9.35 -21.98
N ALA A 525 21.48 8.62 -21.04
CA ALA A 525 20.32 9.05 -20.25
C ALA A 525 20.28 8.35 -18.89
N LEU A 526 19.57 8.95 -17.93
CA LEU A 526 19.19 8.30 -16.68
C LEU A 526 18.23 7.14 -16.99
N ARG A 527 18.51 5.97 -16.40
CA ARG A 527 17.67 4.79 -16.52
C ARG A 527 17.58 4.07 -15.18
N THR A 528 16.49 3.36 -14.99
CA THR A 528 16.25 2.52 -13.82
C THR A 528 16.42 1.06 -14.21
N PHE A 529 17.31 0.34 -13.52
CA PHE A 529 17.63 -1.06 -13.76
C PHE A 529 17.16 -1.91 -12.59
N ARG A 530 16.62 -3.10 -12.85
CA ARG A 530 16.27 -4.04 -11.79
C ARG A 530 17.52 -4.78 -11.31
N VAL A 531 17.73 -4.84 -9.99
CA VAL A 531 18.93 -5.47 -9.40
C VAL A 531 18.97 -6.99 -9.65
N ASP A 532 17.82 -7.66 -9.66
CA ASP A 532 17.70 -9.10 -9.93
C ASP A 532 18.01 -9.50 -11.38
N ALA A 533 18.10 -8.53 -12.29
CA ALA A 533 18.40 -8.75 -13.70
C ALA A 533 19.90 -8.55 -14.04
N PHE A 534 20.74 -8.22 -13.06
CA PHE A 534 22.19 -8.19 -13.24
C PHE A 534 22.76 -9.61 -13.14
N GLN A 535 23.49 -10.02 -14.17
CA GLN A 535 24.19 -11.31 -14.19
C GLN A 535 25.58 -11.18 -13.60
N ARG A 536 26.27 -10.08 -13.95
CA ARG A 536 27.62 -9.81 -13.51
C ARG A 536 27.86 -8.31 -13.41
N ILE A 537 28.65 -7.92 -12.43
CA ILE A 537 29.13 -6.55 -12.26
C ILE A 537 30.65 -6.55 -12.12
N ASN A 538 31.27 -5.49 -12.63
CA ASN A 538 32.71 -5.26 -12.53
C ASN A 538 32.94 -3.78 -12.21
N VAL A 539 33.55 -3.52 -11.05
CA VAL A 539 33.82 -2.17 -10.56
C VAL A 539 35.04 -1.61 -11.30
N LYS A 540 34.86 -0.54 -12.08
CA LYS A 540 35.93 0.07 -12.90
C LYS A 540 36.77 1.11 -12.13
N GLY A 541 36.21 1.72 -11.09
CA GLY A 541 36.84 2.80 -10.31
C GLY A 541 35.90 3.99 -10.12
N PRO A 542 36.39 5.18 -9.74
CA PRO A 542 35.56 6.36 -9.47
C PRO A 542 34.71 6.80 -10.67
N GLN A 543 33.46 7.18 -10.38
CA GLN A 543 32.51 7.74 -11.35
C GLN A 543 33.08 9.02 -11.99
N PRO A 544 32.94 9.19 -13.31
CA PRO A 544 33.09 10.48 -13.97
C PRO A 544 32.06 11.51 -13.44
N ASP A 545 32.20 12.79 -13.80
CA ASP A 545 31.22 13.84 -13.47
C ASP A 545 29.88 13.60 -14.20
N SER A 546 29.07 12.70 -13.66
CA SER A 546 27.72 12.37 -14.13
C SER A 546 26.68 13.39 -13.65
N PRO A 547 25.56 13.58 -14.39
CA PRO A 547 24.46 14.45 -13.97
C PRO A 547 23.91 14.00 -12.62
N ARG A 548 23.87 14.93 -11.64
CA ARG A 548 23.49 14.63 -10.25
C ARG A 548 22.06 15.05 -9.90
N ASP A 549 21.41 15.82 -10.77
CA ASP A 549 20.00 16.15 -10.61
C ASP A 549 19.16 14.93 -11.00
N LEU A 550 18.78 14.18 -9.97
CA LEU A 550 17.82 13.11 -10.07
C LEU A 550 16.40 13.69 -9.95
N PRO A 551 15.44 13.28 -10.79
CA PRO A 551 14.05 13.59 -10.57
C PRO A 551 13.58 13.03 -9.21
N SER A 552 12.70 13.78 -8.54
CA SER A 552 12.15 13.46 -7.21
C SER A 552 11.42 12.12 -7.22
N GLU A 553 10.60 11.88 -8.25
CA GLU A 553 10.02 10.57 -8.52
C GLU A 553 10.87 9.83 -9.56
N PRO A 554 11.21 8.54 -9.32
CA PRO A 554 11.76 7.72 -10.38
C PRO A 554 10.73 7.63 -11.51
N GLU A 555 11.18 7.71 -12.77
CA GLU A 555 10.29 7.48 -13.93
C GLU A 555 9.67 6.08 -13.77
N ARG A 556 8.44 6.01 -13.21
CA ARG A 556 7.64 4.79 -13.16
C ARG A 556 7.32 4.44 -14.59
N PHE A 557 8.12 3.51 -15.13
CA PHE A 557 7.95 2.85 -16.43
C PHE A 557 7.15 3.69 -17.43
N LEU A 558 7.64 4.89 -17.74
CA LEU A 558 7.14 5.58 -18.91
C LEU A 558 7.49 4.69 -20.10
N PRO A 559 6.52 4.41 -20.99
CA PRO A 559 6.83 3.72 -22.23
C PRO A 559 7.99 4.46 -22.90
N SER A 560 9.04 3.72 -23.31
CA SER A 560 10.15 4.32 -24.06
C SER A 560 9.58 5.17 -25.20
N ALA A 561 10.32 6.18 -25.67
CA ALA A 561 9.95 6.94 -26.88
C ALA A 561 9.69 6.02 -28.10
N ASP A 562 10.18 4.78 -28.06
CA ASP A 562 9.99 3.72 -29.06
C ASP A 562 8.82 2.75 -28.77
N ALA A 563 7.96 3.03 -27.78
CA ALA A 563 6.86 2.14 -27.41
C ALA A 563 5.78 2.12 -28.49
N THR A 564 5.37 0.91 -28.87
CA THR A 564 4.31 0.68 -29.86
C THR A 564 3.00 0.40 -29.14
N THR A 565 1.95 1.16 -29.47
CA THR A 565 0.60 0.87 -28.96
C THR A 565 0.05 -0.40 -29.61
N VAL A 566 -0.27 -1.41 -28.80
CA VAL A 566 -0.88 -2.68 -29.23
C VAL A 566 -2.28 -2.78 -28.66
N PHE A 567 -3.24 -3.20 -29.49
CA PHE A 567 -4.64 -3.38 -29.13
C PHE A 567 -4.91 -4.85 -28.82
N VAL A 568 -5.47 -5.11 -27.64
CA VAL A 568 -5.74 -6.47 -27.15
C VAL A 568 -7.19 -6.58 -26.72
N ARG A 569 -7.88 -7.59 -27.23
CA ARG A 569 -9.18 -8.03 -26.70
C ARG A 569 -8.91 -9.02 -25.56
N VAL A 570 -9.48 -8.76 -24.40
CA VAL A 570 -9.40 -9.63 -23.23
C VAL A 570 -10.78 -10.12 -22.85
N SER A 571 -10.89 -11.41 -22.53
CA SER A 571 -12.10 -12.00 -21.96
C SER A 571 -12.29 -11.56 -20.49
N PRO A 572 -13.45 -11.80 -19.87
CA PRO A 572 -13.64 -11.54 -18.44
C PRO A 572 -12.56 -12.18 -17.53
N ARG A 573 -11.99 -13.32 -17.96
CA ARG A 573 -10.94 -14.04 -17.21
C ARG A 573 -9.57 -13.37 -17.32
N ALA A 574 -9.34 -12.57 -18.35
CA ALA A 574 -8.09 -11.83 -18.61
C ALA A 574 -8.21 -10.32 -18.35
N LEU A 575 -9.32 -9.84 -17.75
CA LEU A 575 -9.48 -8.43 -17.37
C LEU A 575 -8.39 -7.95 -16.40
N TRP A 576 -7.80 -8.86 -15.61
CA TRP A 576 -6.69 -8.54 -14.72
C TRP A 576 -5.52 -7.85 -15.43
N ILE A 577 -5.33 -8.06 -16.74
CA ILE A 577 -4.30 -7.35 -17.52
C ILE A 577 -4.56 -5.84 -17.43
N ALA A 578 -5.80 -5.40 -17.64
CA ALA A 578 -6.15 -3.97 -17.58
C ALA A 578 -5.89 -3.34 -16.21
N ASP A 579 -5.99 -4.15 -15.15
CA ASP A 579 -5.80 -3.71 -13.77
C ASP A 579 -4.34 -3.80 -13.31
N SER A 580 -3.53 -4.63 -13.98
CA SER A 580 -2.15 -4.96 -13.56
C SER A 580 -1.06 -4.23 -14.33
N ILE A 581 -1.39 -3.63 -15.49
CA ILE A 581 -0.43 -2.87 -16.30
C ILE A 581 -1.02 -1.51 -16.70
N PRO A 582 -0.18 -0.46 -16.85
CA PRO A 582 -0.62 0.80 -17.42
C PRO A 582 -1.20 0.61 -18.83
N ILE A 583 -2.45 1.02 -19.01
CA ILE A 583 -3.15 1.00 -20.30
C ILE A 583 -3.40 2.43 -20.79
N GLU A 584 -3.37 2.61 -22.11
CA GLU A 584 -3.63 3.89 -22.76
C GLU A 584 -5.13 4.16 -22.98
N GLY A 585 -5.96 3.11 -22.86
CA GLY A 585 -7.41 3.18 -23.00
C GLY A 585 -8.07 1.82 -22.87
N ARG A 586 -9.36 1.80 -22.48
CA ARG A 586 -10.17 0.60 -22.30
C ARG A 586 -11.58 0.84 -22.80
N ARG A 587 -12.08 -0.12 -23.59
CA ARG A 587 -13.47 -0.19 -24.03
C ARG A 587 -14.07 -1.52 -23.56
N ASP A 588 -15.04 -1.44 -22.66
CA ASP A 588 -15.78 -2.63 -22.25
C ASP A 588 -16.66 -3.16 -23.39
N GLU A 589 -16.81 -4.48 -23.43
CA GLU A 589 -17.58 -5.19 -24.43
C GLU A 589 -18.83 -5.85 -23.84
N SER A 590 -19.82 -6.11 -24.70
CA SER A 590 -21.11 -6.65 -24.29
C SER A 590 -21.05 -8.09 -23.74
N ASP A 591 -19.96 -8.80 -23.98
CA ASP A 591 -19.69 -10.15 -23.46
C ASP A 591 -19.04 -10.13 -22.06
N GLY A 592 -18.85 -8.95 -21.48
CA GLY A 592 -18.16 -8.76 -20.19
C GLY A 592 -16.64 -8.73 -20.30
N GLY A 593 -16.08 -8.85 -21.51
CA GLY A 593 -14.66 -8.60 -21.78
C GLY A 593 -14.37 -7.12 -22.01
N ALA A 594 -13.14 -6.82 -22.43
CA ALA A 594 -12.75 -5.46 -22.80
C ALA A 594 -11.72 -5.48 -23.94
N THR A 595 -11.71 -4.43 -24.74
CA THR A 595 -10.58 -4.11 -25.62
C THR A 595 -9.72 -3.03 -24.97
N ILE A 596 -8.43 -3.31 -24.81
CA ILE A 596 -7.45 -2.43 -24.17
C ILE A 596 -6.36 -2.00 -25.15
N ALA A 597 -5.84 -0.78 -24.98
CA ALA A 597 -4.63 -0.32 -25.64
C ALA A 597 -3.47 -0.35 -24.65
N VAL A 598 -2.41 -1.07 -25.00
CA VAL A 598 -1.21 -1.26 -24.17
C VAL A 598 -0.02 -0.64 -24.88
N SER A 599 0.77 0.15 -24.16
CA SER A 599 2.02 0.70 -24.70
C SER A 599 3.14 -0.33 -24.52
N VAL A 600 3.59 -0.94 -25.62
CA VAL A 600 4.55 -2.04 -25.60
C VAL A 600 5.93 -1.55 -26.01
N SER A 601 6.88 -1.56 -25.07
CA SER A 601 8.28 -1.16 -25.31
C SER A 601 9.22 -2.34 -25.58
N GLY A 602 8.77 -3.58 -25.37
CA GLY A 602 9.57 -4.79 -25.59
C GLY A 602 8.73 -6.01 -25.91
N ARG A 603 9.15 -6.79 -26.92
CA ARG A 603 8.41 -7.95 -27.41
C ARG A 603 8.32 -9.07 -26.38
N SER A 604 9.44 -9.44 -25.75
CA SER A 604 9.49 -10.55 -24.79
C SER A 604 8.65 -10.28 -23.54
N TRP A 605 8.58 -9.03 -23.07
CA TRP A 605 7.68 -8.67 -21.97
C TRP A 605 6.21 -8.91 -22.33
N PHE A 606 5.81 -8.52 -23.54
CA PHE A 606 4.43 -8.68 -23.98
C PHE A 606 4.09 -10.14 -24.32
N GLU A 607 5.05 -10.91 -24.86
CA GLU A 607 4.93 -12.37 -25.04
C GLU A 607 4.54 -13.05 -23.72
N ARG A 608 5.21 -12.72 -22.61
CA ARG A 608 4.92 -13.29 -21.28
C ARG A 608 3.47 -13.07 -20.86
N ILE A 609 2.98 -11.83 -20.99
CA ILE A 609 1.61 -11.48 -20.59
C ILE A 609 0.58 -12.23 -21.45
N LEU A 610 0.80 -12.27 -22.76
CA LEU A 610 -0.10 -12.96 -23.68
C LEU A 610 -0.11 -14.46 -23.46
N LEU A 611 1.04 -15.08 -23.20
CA LEU A 611 1.12 -16.51 -22.89
C LEU A 611 0.43 -16.86 -21.57
N GLN A 612 0.57 -16.01 -20.54
CA GLN A 612 -0.12 -16.18 -19.26
C GLN A 612 -1.64 -16.09 -19.39
N ALA A 613 -2.14 -15.19 -20.23
CA ALA A 613 -3.56 -15.08 -20.52
C ALA A 613 -4.07 -16.16 -21.49
N GLY A 614 -3.17 -16.73 -22.29
CA GLY A 614 -3.47 -17.80 -23.23
C GLY A 614 -4.57 -17.43 -24.21
N GLN A 615 -5.60 -18.27 -24.31
CA GLN A 615 -6.72 -18.06 -25.23
C GLN A 615 -7.66 -16.92 -24.81
N ASP A 616 -7.54 -16.41 -23.58
CA ASP A 616 -8.37 -15.34 -23.05
C ASP A 616 -7.89 -13.94 -23.46
N ALA A 617 -6.73 -13.83 -24.10
CA ALA A 617 -6.23 -12.59 -24.72
C ALA A 617 -6.04 -12.79 -26.22
N GLN A 618 -6.40 -11.78 -27.01
CA GLN A 618 -6.23 -11.79 -28.46
C GLN A 618 -5.70 -10.44 -28.95
N VAL A 619 -4.56 -10.46 -29.62
CA VAL A 619 -3.98 -9.24 -30.23
C VAL A 619 -4.75 -8.90 -31.50
N LEU A 620 -5.29 -7.68 -31.56
CA LEU A 620 -6.04 -7.17 -32.72
C LEU A 620 -5.11 -6.47 -33.71
N GLY A 621 -4.09 -5.75 -33.22
CA GLY A 621 -3.12 -5.06 -34.06
C GLY A 621 -2.12 -4.24 -33.24
N PRO A 622 -1.04 -3.72 -33.86
CA PRO A 622 -0.72 -3.74 -35.29
C PRO A 622 -0.43 -5.14 -35.84
N GLU A 623 -0.53 -5.36 -37.17
CA GLU A 623 -0.44 -6.67 -37.83
C GLU A 623 0.84 -7.46 -37.46
N GLU A 624 1.95 -6.74 -37.29
CA GLU A 624 3.24 -7.32 -36.88
C GLU A 624 3.21 -7.99 -35.49
N TRP A 625 2.27 -7.60 -34.62
CA TRP A 625 2.09 -8.11 -33.26
C TRP A 625 1.06 -9.24 -33.17
N VAL A 626 0.21 -9.42 -34.20
CA VAL A 626 -0.88 -10.40 -34.19
C VAL A 626 -0.34 -11.84 -34.12
N SER A 627 0.78 -12.10 -34.77
CA SER A 627 1.42 -13.43 -34.77
C SER A 627 2.33 -13.69 -33.57
N LEU A 628 2.58 -12.67 -32.74
CA LEU A 628 3.49 -12.75 -31.60
C LEU A 628 3.16 -13.90 -30.62
N PRO A 629 1.92 -14.03 -30.08
CA PRO A 629 1.61 -15.10 -29.13
C PRO A 629 1.76 -16.50 -29.74
N SER A 630 1.37 -16.68 -31.00
CA SER A 630 1.49 -17.97 -31.71
C SER A 630 2.96 -18.35 -31.95
N ASN A 631 3.81 -17.38 -32.31
CA ASN A 631 5.24 -17.62 -32.52
C ASN A 631 5.96 -17.93 -31.20
N ALA A 632 5.64 -17.22 -30.11
CA ALA A 632 6.18 -17.49 -28.79
C ALA A 632 5.76 -18.88 -28.29
N ALA A 633 4.49 -19.26 -28.47
CA ALA A 633 4.00 -20.59 -28.12
C ALA A 633 4.72 -21.70 -28.90
N LYS A 634 5.00 -21.53 -30.20
CA LYS A 634 5.79 -22.49 -30.99
C LYS A 634 7.20 -22.66 -30.45
N ARG A 635 7.88 -21.55 -30.13
CA ARG A 635 9.25 -21.57 -29.58
C ARG A 635 9.32 -22.37 -28.28
N ILE A 636 8.35 -22.18 -27.39
CA ILE A 636 8.29 -22.92 -26.12
C ILE A 636 7.91 -24.39 -26.36
N LEU A 637 6.97 -24.68 -27.27
CA LEU A 637 6.56 -26.05 -27.62
C LEU A 637 7.71 -26.90 -28.18
N GLU A 638 8.71 -26.30 -28.84
CA GLU A 638 9.89 -27.03 -29.33
C GLU A 638 10.73 -27.67 -28.22
N GLN A 639 10.53 -27.27 -26.96
CA GLN A 639 11.22 -27.81 -25.79
C GLN A 639 10.48 -28.97 -25.11
N TYR A 640 9.22 -29.20 -25.49
CA TYR A 640 8.35 -30.25 -24.94
C TYR A 640 8.32 -31.48 -25.83
#